data_AF-A0A166TEY2-F1
#
_entry.id   AF-A0A166TEY2-F1
#
_cell.length_a   1.000
_cell.length_b   1.000
_cell.length_c   1.000
_cell.angle_alpha   90.00
_cell.angle_beta   90.00
_cell.angle_gamma   90.00
#
_symmetry.space_group_name_H-M   'P 1'
#
loop_
_entity.id
_entity.type
_entity.pdbx_description
1 polymer ?
#
loop_
_entity_poly.entity_id
_entity_poly.type
_entity_poly.pdbx_seq_one_letter_code
_entity_poly.pdbx_strand_id
1 'polypeptide(L)'
;MFKKLNLATKLSITLGIVVLLGIAIIEGVTLKKVQQSSYNQASEQAKQVSNAFAKDIQVDFKVSQTTVEGIRNTVLYCKKSGSLSREQVIELLKTTLEKNSDILGLYTAWEPNTFDGKDSSYINKDGHDATGRFVPYLVRENGSIKLEPCTGYNDESSGSYYFLPKETKKTCLIEPYTYKINGKDTLITSLTMPILDDSGNFLGVVGADIKLQNLQQTVNKAKPMGGYASIITNTGKIVANGNNQELVNKNIVDLDKSEKDILDKISNGESFQTHKKAIATGTLSLKAYSPITLNGVANKWTFASMISDKQMYVEYTQLFRIIMLMTIIITLAVIALMFILIKRNIYPVTVACNHLEVLSNADFTEKIPEEFLHKEDEIGILAKSIDKMQGSIGELVLGVKEESSNVEGAVIDTVKHMEELNSNIEDVASTTEELSATMEETAASTEEMNATSNEIEKSVEVIAHKAKEGAVSAKEIDDTAKKLKANFLESEKKRLEIYEETSEKLKNALEQSKSVDEITVLSNTIMEITEQTSLLALNAAIEAARAGEAGKGFSVVADEIAKLADDSSNAVSKIKQITEKVIASVNNLAQSANGMMDYMTNNVKLDYQTMLDAADKYSLDANSIKNMVSEFDDASNQILDSIKNLSEIINGVTTAANEGANGTTTIAEKTNTIVEKSEKAKHLSEYAKERNENLKGLVSKLKI
;
A
#
# COMPACT_ATOMS: atom_id res chain seq x y z
N MET A 1 -85.23 26.69 19.08
CA MET A 1 -84.77 26.59 20.48
C MET A 1 -83.66 27.60 20.83
N PHE A 2 -82.69 27.88 19.94
CA PHE A 2 -81.59 28.84 20.17
C PHE A 2 -82.00 30.31 20.42
N LYS A 3 -83.11 30.80 19.86
CA LYS A 3 -83.54 32.21 20.04
C LYS A 3 -84.01 32.54 21.48
N LYS A 4 -84.47 31.55 22.26
CA LYS A 4 -84.95 31.72 23.66
C LYS A 4 -83.87 31.56 24.73
N LEU A 5 -82.61 31.31 24.36
CA LEU A 5 -81.49 31.17 25.30
C LEU A 5 -80.95 32.55 25.73
N ASN A 6 -80.51 32.68 26.99
CA ASN A 6 -79.89 33.92 27.49
C ASN A 6 -78.54 34.17 26.78
N LEU A 7 -78.05 35.42 26.81
CA LEU A 7 -76.85 35.85 26.08
C LEU A 7 -75.63 34.96 26.41
N ALA A 8 -75.55 34.51 27.65
CA ALA A 8 -74.46 33.71 28.15
C ALA A 8 -74.49 32.25 27.64
N THR A 9 -75.65 31.58 27.63
CA THR A 9 -75.78 30.24 27.04
C THR A 9 -75.56 30.26 25.53
N LYS A 10 -75.95 31.35 24.85
CA LYS A 10 -75.63 31.57 23.44
C LYS A 10 -74.12 31.70 23.23
N LEU A 11 -73.45 32.59 23.97
CA LEU A 11 -72.00 32.78 23.89
C LEU A 11 -71.22 31.50 24.19
N SER A 12 -71.58 30.74 25.23
CA SER A 12 -70.88 29.50 25.59
C SER A 12 -70.96 28.42 24.51
N ILE A 13 -72.12 28.22 23.87
CA ILE A 13 -72.25 27.21 22.81
C ILE A 13 -71.50 27.66 21.55
N THR A 14 -71.58 28.94 21.16
CA THR A 14 -70.89 29.44 19.95
C THR A 14 -69.37 29.46 20.12
N LEU A 15 -68.84 29.93 21.25
CA LEU A 15 -67.39 29.91 21.53
C LEU A 15 -66.86 28.49 21.74
N GLY A 16 -67.61 27.61 22.42
CA GLY A 16 -67.21 26.22 22.63
C GLY A 16 -67.03 25.46 21.31
N ILE A 17 -67.91 25.69 20.33
CA ILE A 17 -67.79 25.09 18.99
C ILE A 17 -66.53 25.62 18.26
N VAL A 18 -66.22 26.92 18.36
CA VAL A 18 -65.04 27.52 17.70
C VAL A 18 -63.73 27.00 18.30
N VAL A 19 -63.66 26.88 19.64
CA VAL A 19 -62.47 26.35 20.33
C VAL A 19 -62.27 24.86 20.01
N LEU A 20 -63.34 24.07 19.99
CA LEU A 20 -63.27 22.65 19.62
C LEU A 20 -62.79 22.46 18.18
N LEU A 21 -63.27 23.29 17.24
CA LEU A 21 -62.80 23.26 15.86
C LEU A 21 -61.32 23.64 15.74
N GLY A 22 -60.85 24.64 16.49
CA GLY A 22 -59.44 25.04 16.50
C GLY A 22 -58.52 23.94 17.05
N ILE A 23 -58.90 23.33 18.17
CA ILE A 23 -58.16 22.21 18.77
C ILE A 23 -58.10 21.01 17.82
N ALA A 24 -59.24 20.62 17.22
CA ALA A 24 -59.31 19.49 16.29
C ALA A 24 -58.42 19.70 15.04
N ILE A 25 -58.33 20.94 14.53
CA ILE A 25 -57.45 21.25 13.39
C ILE A 25 -55.97 21.14 13.79
N ILE A 26 -55.57 21.73 14.91
CA ILE A 26 -54.17 21.69 15.39
C ILE A 26 -53.75 20.25 15.72
N GLU A 27 -54.61 19.49 16.39
CA GLU A 27 -54.39 18.08 16.69
C GLU A 27 -54.27 17.25 15.41
N GLY A 28 -55.18 17.43 14.45
CA GLY A 28 -55.14 16.73 13.17
C GLY A 28 -53.85 16.98 12.39
N VAL A 29 -53.38 18.23 12.34
CA VAL A 29 -52.10 18.60 11.70
C VAL A 29 -50.92 17.98 12.43
N THR A 30 -50.91 18.06 13.77
CA THR A 30 -49.82 17.53 14.60
C THR A 30 -49.72 16.01 14.48
N LEU A 31 -50.84 15.30 14.60
CA LEU A 31 -50.89 13.84 14.48
C LEU A 31 -50.48 13.38 13.08
N LYS A 32 -50.90 14.09 12.02
CA LYS A 32 -50.46 13.79 10.65
C LYS A 32 -48.94 13.98 10.48
N LYS A 33 -48.37 15.04 11.08
CA LYS A 33 -46.93 15.29 11.04
C LYS A 33 -46.13 14.24 11.80
N VAL A 34 -46.60 13.82 12.98
CA VAL A 34 -45.99 12.73 13.76
C VAL A 34 -46.08 11.40 13.02
N GLN A 35 -47.24 11.06 12.45
CA GLN A 35 -47.40 9.85 11.64
C GLN A 35 -46.45 9.81 10.44
N GLN A 36 -46.32 10.93 9.72
CA GLN A 36 -45.37 11.04 8.60
C GLN A 36 -43.92 10.92 9.08
N SER A 37 -43.59 11.52 10.22
CA SER A 37 -42.25 11.42 10.81
C SER A 37 -41.91 9.99 11.19
N SER A 38 -42.82 9.26 11.84
CA SER A 38 -42.63 7.84 12.19
C SER A 38 -42.43 6.98 10.94
N TYR A 39 -43.17 7.23 9.87
CA TYR A 39 -42.97 6.52 8.59
C TYR A 39 -41.60 6.83 7.97
N ASN A 40 -41.20 8.09 7.92
CA ASN A 40 -39.92 8.51 7.35
C ASN A 40 -38.74 7.91 8.13
N GLN A 41 -38.82 7.90 9.47
CA GLN A 41 -37.80 7.32 10.33
C GLN A 41 -37.69 5.80 10.14
N ALA A 42 -38.83 5.09 10.11
CA ALA A 42 -38.84 3.65 9.86
C ALA A 42 -38.29 3.32 8.46
N SER A 43 -38.64 4.12 7.45
CA SER A 43 -38.13 3.99 6.09
C SER A 43 -36.62 4.13 6.03
N GLU A 44 -36.08 5.19 6.63
CA GLU A 44 -34.65 5.44 6.65
C GLU A 44 -33.90 4.35 7.42
N GLN A 45 -34.42 3.91 8.57
CA GLN A 45 -33.79 2.86 9.36
C GLN A 45 -33.82 1.49 8.66
N ALA A 46 -34.93 1.14 8.00
CA ALA A 46 -35.01 -0.08 7.19
C ALA A 46 -33.98 -0.04 6.04
N LYS A 47 -33.85 1.10 5.36
CA LYS A 47 -32.87 1.28 4.29
C LYS A 47 -31.43 1.19 4.79
N GLN A 48 -31.11 1.85 5.90
CA GLN A 48 -29.78 1.84 6.51
C GLN A 48 -29.37 0.43 6.94
N VAL A 49 -30.26 -0.28 7.66
CA VAL A 49 -30.00 -1.67 8.07
C VAL A 49 -29.86 -2.58 6.85
N SER A 50 -30.71 -2.43 5.83
CA SER A 50 -30.61 -3.26 4.62
C SER A 50 -29.30 -3.04 3.88
N ASN A 51 -28.87 -1.78 3.73
CA ASN A 51 -27.61 -1.44 3.08
C ASN A 51 -26.39 -1.95 3.87
N ALA A 52 -26.38 -1.77 5.20
CA ALA A 52 -25.27 -2.21 6.04
C ALA A 52 -25.06 -3.72 5.95
N PHE A 53 -26.12 -4.49 6.18
CA PHE A 53 -26.02 -5.96 6.15
C PHE A 53 -25.84 -6.53 4.74
N ALA A 54 -26.37 -5.87 3.69
CA ALA A 54 -26.06 -6.24 2.30
C ALA A 54 -24.56 -6.10 2.02
N LYS A 55 -23.93 -5.01 2.49
CA LYS A 55 -22.51 -4.76 2.34
C LYS A 55 -21.65 -5.76 3.12
N ASP A 56 -22.04 -6.11 4.35
CA ASP A 56 -21.34 -7.12 5.14
C ASP A 56 -21.33 -8.47 4.42
N ILE A 57 -22.48 -8.93 3.93
CA ILE A 57 -22.56 -10.19 3.16
C ILE A 57 -21.78 -10.10 1.84
N GLN A 58 -21.79 -8.92 1.19
CA GLN A 58 -21.00 -8.69 -0.01
C GLN A 58 -19.50 -8.87 0.25
N VAL A 59 -19.01 -8.43 1.41
CA VAL A 59 -17.62 -8.63 1.84
C VAL A 59 -17.33 -10.11 2.06
N ASP A 60 -18.19 -10.83 2.79
CA ASP A 60 -18.03 -12.28 3.03
C ASP A 60 -17.97 -13.08 1.72
N PHE A 61 -18.85 -12.75 0.77
CA PHE A 61 -18.84 -13.36 -0.55
C PHE A 61 -17.63 -12.95 -1.39
N LYS A 62 -17.12 -11.73 -1.23
CA LYS A 62 -15.91 -11.27 -1.92
C LYS A 62 -14.67 -12.00 -1.45
N VAL A 63 -14.58 -12.33 -0.16
CA VAL A 63 -13.51 -13.19 0.39
C VAL A 63 -13.57 -14.57 -0.28
N SER A 64 -14.75 -15.19 -0.32
CA SER A 64 -14.94 -16.48 -1.00
C SER A 64 -14.57 -16.40 -2.49
N GLN A 65 -14.96 -15.33 -3.18
CA GLN A 65 -14.63 -15.09 -4.59
C GLN A 65 -13.13 -15.04 -4.84
N THR A 66 -12.43 -14.22 -4.05
CA THR A 66 -10.99 -13.99 -4.23
C THR A 66 -10.20 -15.26 -3.90
N THR A 67 -10.63 -16.01 -2.89
CA THR A 67 -10.04 -17.31 -2.54
C THR A 67 -10.18 -18.34 -3.66
N VAL A 68 -11.39 -18.49 -4.22
CA VAL A 68 -11.65 -19.42 -5.33
C VAL A 68 -10.89 -19.00 -6.60
N GLU A 69 -10.82 -17.70 -6.88
CA GLU A 69 -10.05 -17.17 -8.01
C GLU A 69 -8.55 -17.45 -7.88
N GLY A 70 -7.98 -17.27 -6.69
CA GLY A 70 -6.58 -17.62 -6.41
C GLY A 70 -6.30 -19.09 -6.68
N ILE A 71 -7.14 -19.99 -6.14
CA ILE A 71 -7.01 -21.44 -6.38
C ILE A 71 -7.12 -21.74 -7.88
N ARG A 72 -8.13 -21.18 -8.57
CA ARG A 72 -8.33 -21.38 -10.02
C ARG A 72 -7.06 -21.04 -10.80
N ASN A 73 -6.51 -19.85 -10.54
CA ASN A 73 -5.37 -19.32 -11.29
C ASN A 73 -4.10 -20.14 -11.00
N THR A 74 -3.88 -20.55 -9.76
CA THR A 74 -2.76 -21.43 -9.39
C THR A 74 -2.89 -22.79 -10.07
N VAL A 75 -4.06 -23.43 -10.02
CA VAL A 75 -4.26 -24.75 -10.63
C VAL A 75 -4.13 -24.69 -12.16
N LEU A 76 -4.63 -23.64 -12.80
CA LEU A 76 -4.44 -23.41 -14.25
C LEU A 76 -2.97 -23.21 -14.63
N TYR A 77 -2.24 -22.38 -13.88
CA TYR A 77 -0.82 -22.15 -14.11
C TYR A 77 -0.02 -23.46 -14.00
N CYS A 78 -0.23 -24.22 -12.92
CA CYS A 78 0.54 -25.42 -12.69
C CYS A 78 0.16 -26.58 -13.62
N LYS A 79 -1.08 -26.59 -14.13
CA LYS A 79 -1.48 -27.48 -15.23
C LYS A 79 -0.70 -27.18 -16.51
N LYS A 80 -0.49 -25.91 -16.87
CA LYS A 80 0.29 -25.51 -18.05
C LYS A 80 1.77 -25.87 -17.91
N SER A 81 2.34 -25.70 -16.73
CA SER A 81 3.75 -25.99 -16.47
C SER A 81 4.03 -27.48 -16.18
N GLY A 82 2.99 -28.31 -16.05
CA GLY A 82 3.12 -29.73 -15.69
C GLY A 82 3.65 -29.96 -14.26
N SER A 83 3.54 -28.96 -13.38
CA SER A 83 4.30 -28.91 -12.11
C SER A 83 3.51 -29.26 -10.85
N LEU A 84 2.18 -29.43 -10.91
CA LEU A 84 1.39 -29.90 -9.76
C LEU A 84 0.80 -31.29 -9.96
N SER A 85 0.95 -32.15 -8.94
CA SER A 85 0.22 -33.42 -8.81
C SER A 85 -1.18 -33.21 -8.22
N ARG A 86 -2.04 -34.23 -8.35
CA ARG A 86 -3.39 -34.24 -7.74
C ARG A 86 -3.35 -34.03 -6.23
N GLU A 87 -2.38 -34.65 -5.56
CA GLU A 87 -2.16 -34.56 -4.11
C GLU A 87 -1.76 -33.14 -3.68
N GLN A 88 -0.95 -32.44 -4.48
CA GLN A 88 -0.59 -31.05 -4.20
C GLN A 88 -1.78 -30.10 -4.36
N VAL A 89 -2.69 -30.36 -5.30
CA VAL A 89 -3.94 -29.57 -5.41
C VAL A 89 -4.84 -29.81 -4.20
N ILE A 90 -4.97 -31.06 -3.75
CA ILE A 90 -5.72 -31.40 -2.53
C ILE A 90 -5.13 -30.66 -1.32
N GLU A 91 -3.81 -30.64 -1.16
CA GLU A 91 -3.14 -29.95 -0.06
C GLU A 91 -3.29 -28.42 -0.14
N LEU A 92 -3.28 -27.85 -1.36
CA LEU A 92 -3.62 -26.44 -1.58
C LEU A 92 -5.04 -26.14 -1.10
N LEU A 93 -6.04 -26.92 -1.54
CA LEU A 93 -7.44 -26.75 -1.10
C LEU A 93 -7.55 -26.84 0.42
N LYS A 94 -6.89 -27.83 1.03
CA LYS A 94 -6.90 -28.04 2.48
C LYS A 94 -6.28 -26.86 3.24
N THR A 95 -5.06 -26.45 2.87
CA THR A 95 -4.35 -25.33 3.51
C THR A 95 -5.13 -24.02 3.35
N THR A 96 -5.72 -23.80 2.19
CA THR A 96 -6.55 -22.61 1.95
C THR A 96 -7.83 -22.67 2.77
N LEU A 97 -8.48 -23.83 2.89
CA LEU A 97 -9.66 -24.00 3.74
C LEU A 97 -9.32 -23.74 5.20
N GLU A 98 -8.19 -24.25 5.72
CA GLU A 98 -7.71 -24.03 7.09
C GLU A 98 -7.61 -22.55 7.45
N LYS A 99 -7.10 -21.72 6.53
CA LYS A 99 -6.91 -20.27 6.70
C LYS A 99 -8.19 -19.45 6.55
N ASN A 100 -9.26 -20.01 5.99
CA ASN A 100 -10.53 -19.31 5.76
C ASN A 100 -11.65 -19.96 6.59
N SER A 101 -11.88 -19.47 7.81
CA SER A 101 -12.87 -20.06 8.74
C SER A 101 -14.32 -19.93 8.27
N ASP A 102 -14.61 -18.93 7.44
CA ASP A 102 -15.99 -18.62 7.01
C ASP A 102 -16.44 -19.45 5.79
N ILE A 103 -15.50 -20.15 5.14
CA ILE A 103 -15.77 -21.08 4.04
C ILE A 103 -16.07 -22.47 4.63
N LEU A 104 -17.20 -23.06 4.23
CA LEU A 104 -17.61 -24.40 4.67
C LEU A 104 -16.77 -25.48 4.00
N GLY A 105 -16.53 -25.35 2.70
CA GLY A 105 -15.72 -26.29 1.95
C GLY A 105 -15.18 -25.71 0.65
N LEU A 106 -14.12 -26.32 0.13
CA LEU A 106 -13.49 -25.98 -1.14
C LEU A 106 -13.40 -27.23 -2.00
N TYR A 107 -13.72 -27.11 -3.29
CA TYR A 107 -13.63 -28.22 -4.23
C TYR A 107 -13.08 -27.80 -5.57
N THR A 108 -12.62 -28.81 -6.30
CA THR A 108 -12.50 -28.73 -7.76
C THR A 108 -13.11 -29.98 -8.40
N ALA A 109 -13.70 -29.85 -9.57
CA ALA A 109 -14.24 -30.97 -10.33
C ALA A 109 -13.92 -30.81 -11.81
N TRP A 110 -13.19 -31.76 -12.39
CA TRP A 110 -12.62 -31.68 -13.74
C TRP A 110 -13.38 -32.55 -14.72
N GLU A 111 -13.56 -32.17 -15.98
CA GLU A 111 -14.03 -33.08 -17.05
C GLU A 111 -13.13 -34.35 -17.16
N PRO A 112 -13.66 -35.48 -17.67
CA PRO A 112 -12.89 -36.72 -17.79
C PRO A 112 -11.56 -36.51 -18.53
N ASN A 113 -10.46 -36.96 -17.92
CA ASN A 113 -9.09 -36.86 -18.39
C ASN A 113 -8.58 -35.43 -18.66
N THR A 114 -9.28 -34.36 -18.24
CA THR A 114 -8.85 -32.99 -18.53
C THR A 114 -7.84 -32.43 -17.55
N PHE A 115 -7.67 -33.01 -16.34
CA PHE A 115 -6.66 -32.55 -15.38
C PHE A 115 -5.23 -32.94 -15.79
N ASP A 116 -4.92 -34.24 -15.84
CA ASP A 116 -3.58 -34.78 -16.14
C ASP A 116 -3.59 -35.99 -17.11
N GLY A 117 -4.76 -36.38 -17.62
CA GLY A 117 -4.94 -37.54 -18.51
C GLY A 117 -4.78 -38.92 -17.85
N LYS A 118 -4.79 -39.01 -16.53
CA LYS A 118 -4.50 -40.24 -15.78
C LYS A 118 -5.67 -40.78 -14.94
N ASP A 119 -6.92 -40.46 -15.28
CA ASP A 119 -8.09 -40.82 -14.46
C ASP A 119 -8.14 -42.31 -14.12
N SER A 120 -7.85 -43.19 -15.09
CA SER A 120 -7.84 -44.66 -14.89
C SER A 120 -6.93 -45.14 -13.77
N SER A 121 -5.88 -44.39 -13.42
CA SER A 121 -4.93 -44.73 -12.34
C SER A 121 -5.44 -44.34 -10.94
N TYR A 122 -6.58 -43.66 -10.86
CA TYR A 122 -7.14 -43.07 -9.63
C TYR A 122 -8.57 -43.54 -9.32
N ILE A 123 -9.05 -44.60 -9.97
CA ILE A 123 -10.36 -45.19 -9.71
C ILE A 123 -10.54 -45.49 -8.21
N ASN A 124 -11.59 -44.91 -7.61
CA ASN A 124 -11.93 -45.05 -6.19
C ASN A 124 -10.84 -44.65 -5.18
N LYS A 125 -9.85 -43.84 -5.58
CA LYS A 125 -8.91 -43.23 -4.62
C LYS A 125 -9.55 -42.01 -3.94
N ASP A 126 -9.02 -41.59 -2.79
CA ASP A 126 -9.51 -40.42 -2.07
C ASP A 126 -9.51 -39.16 -2.96
N GLY A 127 -10.60 -38.40 -2.93
CA GLY A 127 -10.82 -37.25 -3.82
C GLY A 127 -11.20 -37.59 -5.28
N HIS A 128 -11.51 -38.85 -5.57
CA HIS A 128 -11.87 -39.35 -6.90
C HIS A 128 -13.16 -40.16 -6.88
N ASP A 129 -13.81 -40.24 -8.03
CA ASP A 129 -15.02 -41.03 -8.22
C ASP A 129 -14.76 -42.45 -8.77
N ALA A 130 -15.83 -43.19 -9.08
CA ALA A 130 -15.76 -44.53 -9.65
C ALA A 130 -15.10 -44.59 -11.05
N THR A 131 -14.94 -43.45 -11.73
CA THR A 131 -14.25 -43.34 -13.02
C THR A 131 -12.79 -42.92 -12.86
N GLY A 132 -12.38 -42.52 -11.64
CA GLY A 132 -11.06 -42.00 -11.32
C GLY A 132 -10.87 -40.52 -11.69
N ARG A 133 -11.97 -39.82 -11.96
CA ARG A 133 -12.03 -38.40 -12.25
C ARG A 133 -11.55 -37.58 -11.06
N PHE A 134 -10.82 -36.50 -11.31
CA PHE A 134 -10.34 -35.63 -10.23
C PHE A 134 -11.44 -34.70 -9.73
N VAL A 135 -12.00 -35.01 -8.56
CA VAL A 135 -13.16 -34.30 -7.99
C VAL A 135 -13.07 -34.10 -6.46
N PRO A 136 -11.94 -33.61 -5.91
CA PRO A 136 -11.80 -33.50 -4.46
C PRO A 136 -12.68 -32.40 -3.88
N TYR A 137 -13.32 -32.71 -2.75
CA TYR A 137 -14.06 -31.78 -1.91
C TYR A 137 -13.52 -31.82 -0.48
N LEU A 138 -12.98 -30.70 -0.04
CA LEU A 138 -12.48 -30.49 1.32
C LEU A 138 -13.57 -29.74 2.07
N VAL A 139 -14.09 -30.32 3.15
CA VAL A 139 -15.22 -29.75 3.89
C VAL A 139 -15.00 -29.78 5.40
N ARG A 140 -15.43 -28.73 6.08
CA ARG A 140 -15.35 -28.62 7.54
C ARG A 140 -16.47 -29.41 8.22
N GLU A 141 -16.08 -30.28 9.14
CA GLU A 141 -16.97 -31.04 10.01
C GLU A 141 -16.48 -31.02 11.46
N ASN A 142 -17.31 -30.54 12.39
CA ASN A 142 -17.04 -30.52 13.84
C ASN A 142 -15.65 -29.97 14.22
N GLY A 143 -15.13 -28.99 13.47
CA GLY A 143 -13.82 -28.39 13.70
C GLY A 143 -12.64 -29.07 12.99
N SER A 144 -12.87 -30.19 12.29
CA SER A 144 -11.89 -30.90 11.45
C SER A 144 -12.19 -30.73 9.96
N ILE A 145 -11.20 -30.92 9.08
CA ILE A 145 -11.38 -30.91 7.62
C ILE A 145 -11.30 -32.33 7.09
N LYS A 146 -12.27 -32.72 6.27
CA LYS A 146 -12.33 -34.03 5.62
C LYS A 146 -12.27 -33.89 4.10
N LEU A 147 -11.67 -34.88 3.45
CA LEU A 147 -11.64 -35.05 2.01
C LEU A 147 -12.69 -36.08 1.60
N GLU A 148 -13.61 -35.68 0.72
CA GLU A 148 -14.61 -36.53 0.08
C GLU A 148 -14.61 -36.24 -1.43
N PRO A 149 -15.07 -37.15 -2.31
CA PRO A 149 -15.31 -36.81 -3.70
C PRO A 149 -16.58 -35.95 -3.84
N CYS A 150 -16.57 -34.98 -4.76
CA CYS A 150 -17.79 -34.27 -5.14
C CYS A 150 -18.89 -35.25 -5.58
N THR A 151 -20.15 -34.86 -5.49
CA THR A 151 -21.31 -35.66 -5.91
C THR A 151 -22.33 -34.78 -6.62
N GLY A 152 -23.26 -35.35 -7.39
CA GLY A 152 -24.30 -34.59 -8.09
C GLY A 152 -23.86 -33.93 -9.41
N TYR A 153 -22.57 -33.81 -9.71
CA TYR A 153 -22.08 -33.26 -11.00
C TYR A 153 -22.42 -34.10 -12.25
N ASN A 154 -23.05 -35.27 -12.09
CA ASN A 154 -23.56 -36.10 -13.19
C ASN A 154 -25.06 -35.91 -13.44
N ASP A 155 -25.74 -35.16 -12.57
CA ASP A 155 -27.19 -34.89 -12.64
C ASP A 155 -27.42 -33.38 -12.66
N GLU A 156 -27.95 -32.88 -13.78
CA GLU A 156 -28.17 -31.45 -13.99
C GLU A 156 -29.11 -30.84 -12.96
N SER A 157 -30.03 -31.64 -12.40
CA SER A 157 -31.02 -31.18 -11.42
C SER A 157 -30.45 -30.97 -10.02
N SER A 158 -29.40 -31.71 -9.64
CA SER A 158 -28.76 -31.63 -8.32
C SER A 158 -27.35 -31.01 -8.36
N GLY A 159 -26.73 -30.94 -9.53
CA GLY A 159 -25.37 -30.47 -9.75
C GLY A 159 -25.26 -29.04 -10.28
N SER A 160 -26.19 -28.13 -9.97
CA SER A 160 -26.17 -26.76 -10.51
C SER A 160 -24.86 -26.02 -10.27
N TYR A 161 -24.14 -26.35 -9.19
CA TYR A 161 -22.80 -25.83 -8.91
C TYR A 161 -21.77 -26.18 -10.00
N TYR A 162 -21.94 -27.31 -10.70
CA TYR A 162 -21.09 -27.73 -11.81
C TYR A 162 -21.63 -27.26 -13.17
N PHE A 163 -22.93 -27.48 -13.41
CA PHE A 163 -23.55 -27.25 -14.73
C PHE A 163 -23.74 -25.77 -15.06
N LEU A 164 -24.11 -24.93 -14.08
CA LEU A 164 -24.35 -23.51 -14.35
C LEU A 164 -23.07 -22.76 -14.77
N PRO A 165 -21.90 -22.95 -14.11
CA PRO A 165 -20.63 -22.41 -14.62
C PRO A 165 -20.19 -23.03 -15.95
N LYS A 166 -20.52 -24.31 -16.21
CA LYS A 166 -20.23 -24.99 -17.47
C LYS A 166 -20.95 -24.37 -18.65
N GLU A 167 -22.24 -24.09 -18.49
CA GLU A 167 -23.08 -23.49 -19.54
C GLU A 167 -22.74 -22.00 -19.73
N THR A 168 -22.68 -21.24 -18.64
CA THR A 168 -22.50 -19.79 -18.72
C THR A 168 -21.06 -19.36 -18.98
N LYS A 169 -20.08 -20.23 -18.70
CA LYS A 169 -18.64 -19.93 -18.68
C LYS A 169 -18.28 -18.71 -17.83
N LYS A 170 -19.07 -18.42 -16.80
CA LYS A 170 -18.90 -17.30 -15.87
C LYS A 170 -18.92 -17.77 -14.43
N THR A 171 -18.41 -16.94 -13.53
CA THR A 171 -18.55 -17.16 -12.09
C THR A 171 -20.03 -17.11 -11.71
N CYS A 172 -20.49 -18.12 -10.97
CA CYS A 172 -21.88 -18.24 -10.55
C CYS A 172 -21.98 -18.33 -9.03
N LEU A 173 -22.84 -17.50 -8.45
CA LEU A 173 -23.38 -17.71 -7.12
C LEU A 173 -24.62 -18.60 -7.26
N ILE A 174 -24.53 -19.81 -6.72
CA ILE A 174 -25.50 -20.88 -6.92
C ILE A 174 -26.66 -20.70 -5.95
N GLU A 175 -27.88 -20.84 -6.46
CA GLU A 175 -29.10 -20.85 -5.65
C GLU A 175 -28.99 -21.84 -4.48
N PRO A 176 -29.61 -21.59 -3.31
CA PRO A 176 -29.62 -22.56 -2.22
C PRO A 176 -30.05 -23.95 -2.68
N TYR A 177 -29.25 -24.94 -2.31
CA TYR A 177 -29.48 -26.35 -2.65
C TYR A 177 -29.03 -27.26 -1.51
N THR A 178 -29.62 -28.44 -1.47
CA THR A 178 -29.28 -29.46 -0.47
C THR A 178 -28.13 -30.29 -1.01
N TYR A 179 -27.07 -30.40 -0.22
CA TYR A 179 -25.90 -31.22 -0.53
C TYR A 179 -25.60 -32.18 0.62
N LYS A 180 -25.17 -33.40 0.30
CA LYS A 180 -24.84 -34.42 1.30
C LYS A 180 -23.41 -34.24 1.76
N ILE A 181 -23.24 -33.86 3.02
CA ILE A 181 -21.94 -33.80 3.69
C ILE A 181 -21.95 -34.92 4.74
N ASN A 182 -21.07 -35.92 4.58
CA ASN A 182 -21.03 -37.12 5.44
C ASN A 182 -22.42 -37.80 5.61
N GLY A 183 -23.15 -37.96 4.51
CA GLY A 183 -24.47 -38.60 4.48
C GLY A 183 -25.62 -37.79 5.09
N LYS A 184 -25.37 -36.57 5.59
CA LYS A 184 -26.41 -35.66 6.09
C LYS A 184 -26.72 -34.58 5.07
N ASP A 185 -28.01 -34.40 4.81
CA ASP A 185 -28.52 -33.32 3.98
C ASP A 185 -28.23 -31.97 4.66
N THR A 186 -27.39 -31.15 4.03
CA THR A 186 -27.01 -29.82 4.49
C THR A 186 -27.38 -28.80 3.43
N LEU A 187 -28.08 -27.75 3.83
CA LEU A 187 -28.44 -26.67 2.93
C LEU A 187 -27.27 -25.69 2.78
N ILE A 188 -26.78 -25.55 1.56
CA ILE A 188 -25.61 -24.76 1.22
C ILE A 188 -25.88 -23.88 -0.01
N THR A 189 -25.00 -22.91 -0.23
CA THR A 189 -24.82 -22.22 -1.49
C THR A 189 -23.35 -22.31 -1.86
N SER A 190 -23.04 -22.16 -3.14
CA SER A 190 -21.67 -22.22 -3.61
C SER A 190 -21.37 -20.99 -4.46
N LEU A 191 -20.16 -20.47 -4.32
CA LEU A 191 -19.60 -19.58 -5.31
C LEU A 191 -18.63 -20.37 -6.17
N THR A 192 -18.97 -20.54 -7.45
CA THR A 192 -18.27 -21.46 -8.34
C THR A 192 -17.74 -20.76 -9.58
N MET A 193 -16.49 -21.04 -9.92
CA MET A 193 -15.81 -20.51 -11.09
C MET A 193 -15.50 -21.62 -12.09
N PRO A 194 -15.74 -21.38 -13.39
CA PRO A 194 -15.33 -22.31 -14.43
C PRO A 194 -13.81 -22.25 -14.61
N ILE A 195 -13.23 -23.39 -14.94
CA ILE A 195 -11.85 -23.57 -15.36
C ILE A 195 -11.88 -23.72 -16.88
N LEU A 196 -11.26 -22.77 -17.59
CA LEU A 196 -11.25 -22.74 -19.06
C LEU A 196 -9.82 -22.89 -19.58
N ASP A 197 -9.66 -23.52 -20.74
CA ASP A 197 -8.39 -23.47 -21.48
C ASP A 197 -8.23 -22.14 -22.25
N ASP A 198 -7.07 -21.95 -22.90
CA ASP A 198 -6.77 -20.74 -23.68
C ASP A 198 -7.68 -20.55 -24.90
N SER A 199 -8.36 -21.62 -25.35
CA SER A 199 -9.35 -21.58 -26.43
C SER A 199 -10.78 -21.34 -25.91
N GLY A 200 -10.98 -21.21 -24.59
CA GLY A 200 -12.28 -21.03 -23.96
C GLY A 200 -13.10 -22.32 -23.80
N ASN A 201 -12.48 -23.50 -23.94
CA ASN A 201 -13.14 -24.77 -23.66
C ASN A 201 -13.23 -25.00 -22.15
N PHE A 202 -14.34 -25.57 -21.72
CA PHE A 202 -14.58 -25.86 -20.32
C PHE A 202 -13.84 -27.13 -19.90
N LEU A 203 -12.98 -27.00 -18.88
CA LEU A 203 -12.18 -28.09 -18.32
C LEU A 203 -12.72 -28.61 -16.98
N GLY A 204 -13.51 -27.81 -16.27
CA GLY A 204 -13.99 -28.13 -14.93
C GLY A 204 -14.42 -26.89 -14.14
N VAL A 205 -14.58 -27.05 -12.84
CA VAL A 205 -14.90 -25.97 -11.90
C VAL A 205 -13.99 -25.99 -10.68
N VAL A 206 -13.92 -24.85 -10.02
CA VAL A 206 -13.45 -24.71 -8.64
C VAL A 206 -14.45 -23.84 -7.88
N GLY A 207 -14.76 -24.19 -6.65
CA GLY A 207 -15.79 -23.49 -5.89
C GLY A 207 -15.56 -23.50 -4.39
N ALA A 208 -16.23 -22.56 -3.73
CA ALA A 208 -16.32 -22.47 -2.28
C ALA A 208 -17.77 -22.62 -1.85
N ASP A 209 -18.01 -23.52 -0.90
CA ASP A 209 -19.30 -23.71 -0.26
C ASP A 209 -19.43 -22.80 0.94
N ILE A 210 -20.62 -22.24 1.09
CA ILE A 210 -20.99 -21.34 2.16
C ILE A 210 -22.20 -21.93 2.87
N LYS A 211 -22.09 -22.06 4.18
CA LYS A 211 -23.17 -22.59 5.02
C LYS A 211 -24.27 -21.55 5.12
N LEU A 212 -25.50 -21.90 4.73
CA LEU A 212 -26.65 -20.99 4.87
C LEU A 212 -26.91 -20.60 6.32
N GLN A 213 -26.48 -21.41 7.29
CA GLN A 213 -26.58 -21.08 8.71
C GLN A 213 -25.82 -19.80 9.08
N ASN A 214 -24.70 -19.49 8.42
CA ASN A 214 -23.96 -18.25 8.67
C ASN A 214 -24.78 -17.04 8.21
N LEU A 215 -25.36 -17.13 7.01
CA LEU A 215 -26.29 -16.12 6.48
C LEU A 215 -27.55 -15.99 7.37
N GLN A 216 -28.03 -17.10 7.94
CA GLN A 216 -29.12 -17.11 8.89
C GLN A 216 -28.77 -16.37 10.19
N GLN A 217 -27.55 -16.51 10.70
CA GLN A 217 -27.10 -15.74 11.86
C GLN A 217 -27.04 -14.24 11.56
N THR A 218 -26.62 -13.88 10.34
CA THR A 218 -26.58 -12.48 9.88
C THR A 218 -27.96 -11.86 9.86
N VAL A 219 -28.97 -12.51 9.25
CA VAL A 219 -30.35 -11.97 9.24
C VAL A 219 -31.00 -11.96 10.63
N ASN A 220 -30.60 -12.84 11.56
CA ASN A 220 -31.10 -12.84 12.94
C ASN A 220 -30.62 -11.61 13.75
N LYS A 221 -29.46 -11.04 13.39
CA LYS A 221 -28.91 -9.83 14.03
C LYS A 221 -29.58 -8.55 13.51
N ALA A 222 -30.06 -8.55 12.26
CA ALA A 222 -30.67 -7.39 11.62
C ALA A 222 -32.14 -7.19 12.08
N LYS A 223 -32.34 -6.34 13.10
CA LYS A 223 -33.66 -6.04 13.69
C LYS A 223 -34.01 -4.54 13.66
N PRO A 224 -34.32 -3.95 12.48
CA PRO A 224 -34.67 -2.53 12.41
C PRO A 224 -36.00 -2.27 13.13
N MET A 225 -36.02 -1.39 14.13
CA MET A 225 -37.19 -1.13 15.00
C MET A 225 -37.84 -2.41 15.58
N GLY A 226 -37.05 -3.45 15.84
CA GLY A 226 -37.56 -4.75 16.30
C GLY A 226 -38.21 -5.60 15.21
N GLY A 227 -38.15 -5.18 13.95
CA GLY A 227 -38.50 -5.97 12.77
C GLY A 227 -37.49 -7.10 12.51
N TYR A 228 -37.44 -7.59 11.26
CA TYR A 228 -36.58 -8.71 10.88
C TYR A 228 -36.02 -8.52 9.47
N ALA A 229 -35.12 -9.41 9.05
CA ALA A 229 -34.55 -9.39 7.71
C ALA A 229 -34.62 -10.74 7.00
N SER A 230 -34.40 -10.73 5.69
CA SER A 230 -34.34 -11.90 4.84
C SER A 230 -33.33 -11.68 3.71
N ILE A 231 -32.73 -12.75 3.20
CA ILE A 231 -31.92 -12.72 1.99
C ILE A 231 -32.70 -13.45 0.90
N ILE A 232 -32.80 -12.83 -0.27
CA ILE A 232 -33.61 -13.32 -1.40
C ILE A 232 -32.74 -13.33 -2.65
N THR A 233 -32.79 -14.41 -3.42
CA THR A 233 -32.06 -14.53 -4.68
C THR A 233 -32.78 -13.85 -5.84
N ASN A 234 -32.12 -13.67 -6.99
CA ASN A 234 -32.75 -13.11 -8.19
C ASN A 234 -33.91 -13.95 -8.72
N THR A 235 -33.94 -15.25 -8.45
CA THR A 235 -35.05 -16.12 -8.81
C THR A 235 -36.20 -16.11 -7.80
N GLY A 236 -36.02 -15.41 -6.67
CA GLY A 236 -37.01 -15.30 -5.61
C GLY A 236 -36.90 -16.35 -4.51
N LYS A 237 -35.84 -17.17 -4.47
CA LYS A 237 -35.64 -18.10 -3.35
C LYS A 237 -35.19 -17.36 -2.10
N ILE A 238 -35.73 -17.77 -0.96
CA ILE A 238 -35.33 -17.26 0.35
C ILE A 238 -34.09 -18.04 0.82
N VAL A 239 -32.97 -17.34 0.97
CA VAL A 239 -31.70 -17.91 1.45
C VAL A 239 -31.67 -17.96 2.98
N ALA A 240 -32.21 -16.94 3.63
CA ALA A 240 -32.28 -16.81 5.07
C ALA A 240 -33.47 -15.94 5.47
N ASN A 241 -34.09 -16.20 6.63
CA ASN A 241 -35.19 -15.39 7.14
C ASN A 241 -35.17 -15.30 8.66
N GLY A 242 -35.04 -14.08 9.20
CA GLY A 242 -34.90 -13.82 10.63
C GLY A 242 -36.18 -13.96 11.45
N ASN A 243 -37.33 -14.14 10.81
CA ASN A 243 -38.63 -14.31 11.50
C ASN A 243 -39.16 -15.74 11.42
N ASN A 244 -39.07 -16.39 10.26
CA ASN A 244 -39.51 -17.77 10.07
C ASN A 244 -38.52 -18.57 9.21
N GLN A 245 -37.76 -19.45 9.85
CA GLN A 245 -36.75 -20.29 9.19
C GLN A 245 -37.35 -21.36 8.26
N GLU A 246 -38.62 -21.75 8.44
CA GLU A 246 -39.30 -22.71 7.56
C GLU A 246 -39.55 -22.15 6.15
N LEU A 247 -39.28 -20.87 5.93
CA LEU A 247 -39.37 -20.22 4.62
C LEU A 247 -38.08 -20.37 3.81
N VAL A 248 -36.97 -20.76 4.43
CA VAL A 248 -35.69 -20.95 3.75
C VAL A 248 -35.84 -22.02 2.65
N ASN A 249 -35.24 -21.76 1.49
CA ASN A 249 -35.33 -22.52 0.25
C ASN A 249 -36.71 -22.53 -0.45
N LYS A 250 -37.72 -21.81 0.06
CA LYS A 250 -38.99 -21.58 -0.65
C LYS A 250 -38.90 -20.36 -1.57
N ASN A 251 -39.70 -20.33 -2.62
CA ASN A 251 -39.78 -19.19 -3.53
C ASN A 251 -40.86 -18.19 -3.09
N ILE A 252 -40.54 -16.90 -3.06
CA ILE A 252 -41.48 -15.85 -2.65
C ILE A 252 -42.72 -15.75 -3.55
N VAL A 253 -42.60 -16.06 -4.85
CA VAL A 253 -43.71 -15.97 -5.81
C VAL A 253 -44.70 -17.11 -5.64
N ASP A 254 -44.22 -18.29 -5.23
CA ASP A 254 -45.08 -19.43 -4.91
C ASP A 254 -45.89 -19.19 -3.62
N LEU A 255 -45.32 -18.40 -2.70
CA LEU A 255 -45.94 -18.04 -1.43
C LEU A 255 -46.91 -16.86 -1.58
N ASP A 256 -46.55 -15.85 -2.38
CA ASP A 256 -47.38 -14.69 -2.70
C ASP A 256 -47.11 -14.21 -4.12
N LYS A 257 -48.09 -14.39 -5.01
CA LYS A 257 -47.98 -13.99 -6.43
C LYS A 257 -47.74 -12.50 -6.63
N SER A 258 -48.08 -11.65 -5.65
CA SER A 258 -47.87 -10.19 -5.71
C SER A 258 -46.41 -9.75 -5.54
N GLU A 259 -45.52 -10.69 -5.18
CA GLU A 259 -44.07 -10.47 -5.11
C GLU A 259 -43.38 -10.66 -6.47
N LYS A 260 -44.12 -11.02 -7.52
CA LYS A 260 -43.55 -11.12 -8.88
C LYS A 260 -42.97 -9.77 -9.35
N ASP A 261 -43.63 -8.67 -9.02
CA ASP A 261 -43.25 -7.31 -9.44
C ASP A 261 -41.89 -6.85 -8.90
N ILE A 262 -41.37 -7.49 -7.85
CA ILE A 262 -40.09 -7.11 -7.25
C ILE A 262 -38.91 -7.91 -7.82
N LEU A 263 -39.14 -9.03 -8.51
CA LEU A 263 -38.07 -9.88 -9.03
C LEU A 263 -37.24 -9.20 -10.12
N ASP A 264 -37.86 -8.40 -10.98
CA ASP A 264 -37.14 -7.64 -12.02
C ASP A 264 -36.17 -6.63 -11.39
N LYS A 265 -36.63 -5.94 -10.32
CA LYS A 265 -35.80 -4.99 -9.58
C LYS A 265 -34.64 -5.66 -8.85
N ILE A 266 -34.89 -6.83 -8.25
CA ILE A 266 -33.83 -7.64 -7.61
C ILE A 266 -32.81 -8.09 -8.64
N SER A 267 -33.26 -8.60 -9.79
CA SER A 267 -32.41 -9.05 -10.89
C SER A 267 -31.56 -7.92 -11.49
N ASN A 268 -32.12 -6.71 -11.56
CA ASN A 268 -31.39 -5.51 -11.97
C ASN A 268 -30.41 -5.02 -10.90
N GLY A 269 -30.53 -5.46 -9.65
CA GLY A 269 -29.71 -5.00 -8.53
C GLY A 269 -30.09 -3.60 -8.06
N GLU A 270 -31.38 -3.27 -8.09
CA GLU A 270 -31.89 -1.99 -7.63
C GLU A 270 -32.08 -1.98 -6.11
N SER A 271 -31.78 -0.85 -5.47
CA SER A 271 -32.24 -0.57 -4.10
C SER A 271 -33.61 0.08 -4.15
N PHE A 272 -34.59 -0.48 -3.44
CA PHE A 272 -35.96 0.03 -3.45
C PHE A 272 -36.69 -0.29 -2.14
N GLN A 273 -37.87 0.31 -1.97
CA GLN A 273 -38.74 0.07 -0.84
C GLN A 273 -40.16 -0.23 -1.30
N THR A 274 -40.87 -1.02 -0.51
CA THR A 274 -42.28 -1.33 -0.73
C THR A 274 -43.01 -1.31 0.61
N HIS A 275 -44.31 -1.00 0.59
CA HIS A 275 -45.18 -1.13 1.75
C HIS A 275 -46.27 -2.14 1.41
N LYS A 276 -46.00 -3.42 1.70
CA LYS A 276 -46.84 -4.57 1.32
C LYS A 276 -46.89 -5.58 2.46
N LYS A 277 -47.84 -6.51 2.41
CA LYS A 277 -47.97 -7.58 3.41
C LYS A 277 -46.70 -8.44 3.39
N ALA A 278 -46.08 -8.67 4.55
CA ALA A 278 -44.91 -9.53 4.64
C ALA A 278 -45.30 -11.00 4.72
N ILE A 279 -44.66 -11.86 3.92
CA ILE A 279 -44.96 -13.29 3.84
C ILE A 279 -44.82 -13.98 5.21
N ALA A 280 -43.78 -13.63 5.97
CA ALA A 280 -43.47 -14.33 7.22
C ALA A 280 -44.42 -14.01 8.38
N THR A 281 -45.02 -12.82 8.39
CA THR A 281 -45.87 -12.35 9.50
C THR A 281 -47.33 -12.17 9.10
N GLY A 282 -47.62 -12.05 7.81
CA GLY A 282 -48.95 -11.72 7.31
C GLY A 282 -49.42 -10.30 7.66
N THR A 283 -48.53 -9.40 8.06
CA THR A 283 -48.86 -8.01 8.42
C THR A 283 -48.42 -7.03 7.34
N LEU A 284 -49.10 -5.90 7.21
CA LEU A 284 -48.58 -4.79 6.39
C LEU A 284 -47.23 -4.34 6.99
N SER A 285 -46.22 -4.26 6.14
CA SER A 285 -44.85 -4.01 6.54
C SER A 285 -44.14 -3.15 5.51
N LEU A 286 -43.37 -2.20 6.01
CA LEU A 286 -42.38 -1.49 5.21
C LEU A 286 -41.20 -2.41 4.97
N LYS A 287 -40.87 -2.65 3.70
CA LYS A 287 -39.78 -3.53 3.28
C LYS A 287 -38.77 -2.71 2.51
N ALA A 288 -37.51 -2.74 2.92
CA ALA A 288 -36.40 -2.12 2.21
C ALA A 288 -35.49 -3.20 1.64
N TYR A 289 -35.10 -3.06 0.38
CA TYR A 289 -34.30 -4.01 -0.38
C TYR A 289 -33.00 -3.34 -0.81
N SER A 290 -31.89 -4.02 -0.55
CA SER A 290 -30.54 -3.58 -0.90
C SER A 290 -29.81 -4.70 -1.62
N PRO A 291 -29.18 -4.45 -2.78
CA PRO A 291 -28.57 -5.49 -3.58
C PRO A 291 -27.25 -5.96 -2.97
N ILE A 292 -26.98 -7.25 -3.10
CA ILE A 292 -25.72 -7.93 -2.79
C ILE A 292 -25.11 -8.28 -4.15
N THR A 293 -24.12 -7.50 -4.59
CA THR A 293 -23.52 -7.64 -5.93
C THR A 293 -22.05 -8.05 -5.86
N LEU A 294 -21.63 -8.95 -6.74
CA LEU A 294 -20.22 -9.34 -6.89
C LEU A 294 -19.76 -9.07 -8.31
N ASN A 295 -18.58 -8.47 -8.46
CA ASN A 295 -18.00 -8.20 -9.78
C ASN A 295 -17.80 -9.50 -10.55
N GLY A 296 -18.26 -9.56 -11.80
CA GLY A 296 -18.14 -10.75 -12.65
C GLY A 296 -19.12 -11.90 -12.34
N VAL A 297 -20.06 -11.70 -11.40
CA VAL A 297 -21.15 -12.65 -11.13
C VAL A 297 -22.46 -12.08 -11.66
N ALA A 298 -23.14 -12.83 -12.52
CA ALA A 298 -24.37 -12.35 -13.16
C ALA A 298 -25.57 -12.30 -12.19
N ASN A 299 -25.65 -13.26 -11.26
CA ASN A 299 -26.74 -13.35 -10.30
C ASN A 299 -26.55 -12.31 -9.19
N LYS A 300 -27.62 -11.55 -8.90
CA LYS A 300 -27.64 -10.54 -7.85
C LYS A 300 -28.64 -10.97 -6.78
N TRP A 301 -28.20 -11.05 -5.54
CA TRP A 301 -29.10 -11.31 -4.42
C TRP A 301 -29.49 -9.99 -3.79
N THR A 302 -30.48 -10.00 -2.90
CA THR A 302 -30.85 -8.82 -2.13
C THR A 302 -30.96 -9.17 -0.66
N PHE A 303 -30.53 -8.23 0.17
CA PHE A 303 -30.88 -8.19 1.57
C PHE A 303 -32.15 -7.34 1.72
N ALA A 304 -33.17 -7.92 2.34
CA ALA A 304 -34.45 -7.28 2.56
C ALA A 304 -34.71 -7.15 4.05
N SER A 305 -34.91 -5.94 4.55
CA SER A 305 -35.37 -5.72 5.93
C SER A 305 -36.84 -5.32 5.97
N MET A 306 -37.54 -5.71 7.02
CA MET A 306 -38.97 -5.51 7.18
C MET A 306 -39.31 -4.95 8.56
N ILE A 307 -40.12 -3.89 8.59
CA ILE A 307 -40.69 -3.29 9.80
C ILE A 307 -42.22 -3.37 9.68
N SER A 308 -42.90 -3.94 10.67
CA SER A 308 -44.37 -3.96 10.69
C SER A 308 -44.96 -2.59 11.03
N ASP A 309 -46.15 -2.28 10.51
CA ASP A 309 -46.86 -1.03 10.87
C ASP A 309 -47.04 -0.87 12.37
N LYS A 310 -47.30 -1.99 13.07
CA LYS A 310 -47.43 -2.00 14.53
C LYS A 310 -46.18 -1.45 15.20
N GLN A 311 -45.00 -1.86 14.75
CA GLN A 311 -43.70 -1.42 15.29
C GLN A 311 -43.38 0.02 14.89
N MET A 312 -43.61 0.37 13.63
CA MET A 312 -43.41 1.72 13.09
C MET A 312 -44.22 2.78 13.86
N TYR A 313 -45.42 2.44 14.34
CA TYR A 313 -46.32 3.37 15.01
C TYR A 313 -46.46 3.18 16.53
N VAL A 314 -45.58 2.43 17.21
CA VAL A 314 -45.65 2.28 18.68
C VAL A 314 -45.60 3.65 19.38
N GLU A 315 -44.62 4.48 19.02
CA GLU A 315 -44.44 5.81 19.61
C GLU A 315 -45.60 6.75 19.23
N TYR A 316 -46.06 6.71 17.97
CA TYR A 316 -47.25 7.45 17.51
C TYR A 316 -48.49 7.10 18.33
N THR A 317 -48.77 5.82 18.54
CA THR A 317 -49.99 5.38 19.26
C THR A 317 -49.93 5.70 20.76
N GLN A 318 -48.74 5.72 21.37
CA GLN A 318 -48.57 6.17 22.75
C GLN A 318 -48.84 7.68 22.89
N LEU A 319 -48.26 8.49 22.02
CA LEU A 319 -48.50 9.94 22.00
C LEU A 319 -49.96 10.27 21.68
N PHE A 320 -50.58 9.56 20.74
CA PHE A 320 -51.99 9.72 20.41
C PHE A 320 -52.91 9.51 21.63
N ARG A 321 -52.65 8.50 22.47
CA ARG A 321 -53.44 8.25 23.69
C ARG A 321 -53.28 9.36 24.72
N ILE A 322 -52.05 9.86 24.91
CA ILE A 322 -51.77 10.95 25.85
C ILE A 322 -52.47 12.24 25.41
N ILE A 323 -52.39 12.57 24.11
CA ILE A 323 -53.06 13.75 23.53
C ILE A 323 -54.57 13.63 23.72
N MET A 324 -55.19 12.51 23.33
CA MET A 324 -56.64 12.32 23.47
C MET A 324 -57.14 12.42 24.92
N LEU A 325 -56.38 11.90 25.90
CA LEU A 325 -56.74 12.02 27.31
C LEU A 325 -56.67 13.48 27.79
N MET A 326 -55.64 14.22 27.41
CA MET A 326 -55.50 15.65 27.73
C MET A 326 -56.64 16.48 27.12
N THR A 327 -57.03 16.20 25.87
CA THR A 327 -58.11 16.92 25.18
C THR A 327 -59.46 16.75 25.87
N ILE A 328 -59.78 15.53 26.32
CA ILE A 328 -61.02 15.25 27.06
C ILE A 328 -61.04 16.01 28.39
N ILE A 329 -59.91 16.02 29.11
CA ILE A 329 -59.77 16.72 30.40
C ILE A 329 -59.94 18.23 30.22
N ILE A 330 -59.27 18.82 29.22
CA ILE A 330 -59.34 20.26 28.93
C ILE A 330 -60.75 20.67 28.48
N THR A 331 -61.40 19.86 27.64
CA THR A 331 -62.76 20.15 27.15
C THR A 331 -63.79 20.16 28.29
N LEU A 332 -63.72 19.17 29.19
CA LEU A 332 -64.60 19.11 30.35
C LEU A 332 -64.32 20.25 31.34
N ALA A 333 -63.05 20.63 31.51
CA ALA A 333 -62.65 21.77 32.35
C ALA A 333 -63.19 23.12 31.82
N VAL A 334 -63.12 23.36 30.50
CA VAL A 334 -63.61 24.61 29.88
C VAL A 334 -65.14 24.73 29.95
N ILE A 335 -65.88 23.63 29.73
CA ILE A 335 -67.35 23.62 29.81
C ILE A 335 -67.81 23.84 31.25
N ALA A 336 -67.17 23.21 32.24
CA ALA A 336 -67.46 23.39 33.65
C ALA A 336 -67.15 24.83 34.12
N LEU A 337 -66.00 25.38 33.71
CA LEU A 337 -65.58 26.74 34.05
C LEU A 337 -66.51 27.80 33.46
N MET A 338 -67.00 27.64 32.23
CA MET A 338 -67.93 28.60 31.60
C MET A 338 -69.32 28.61 32.23
N PHE A 339 -69.86 27.47 32.65
CA PHE A 339 -71.16 27.40 33.31
C PHE A 339 -71.12 28.04 34.71
N ILE A 340 -69.96 27.95 35.37
CA ILE A 340 -69.68 28.55 36.68
C ILE A 340 -69.27 30.02 36.55
N LEU A 341 -68.86 30.55 35.39
CA LEU A 341 -68.37 31.93 35.22
C LEU A 341 -69.42 32.98 34.77
N ILE A 342 -70.65 32.53 34.48
CA ILE A 342 -71.74 33.35 33.93
C ILE A 342 -72.87 33.73 34.91
N LYS A 343 -73.20 32.88 35.90
CA LYS A 343 -74.41 33.02 36.71
C LYS A 343 -74.25 33.90 37.96
N ARG A 344 -73.03 34.13 38.43
CA ARG A 344 -72.71 34.86 39.65
C ARG A 344 -71.77 36.07 39.43
N ASN A 345 -71.37 36.35 38.17
CA ASN A 345 -70.46 37.43 37.74
C ASN A 345 -71.07 38.80 37.37
N ILE A 346 -72.40 39.01 37.37
CA ILE A 346 -72.94 40.27 36.78
C ILE A 346 -73.23 41.37 37.82
N TYR A 347 -73.47 41.08 39.10
CA TYR A 347 -73.85 42.12 40.08
C TYR A 347 -72.63 42.82 40.75
N PRO A 348 -71.60 42.12 41.20
CA PRO A 348 -70.40 42.77 41.75
C PRO A 348 -69.24 43.16 40.78
N VAL A 349 -69.37 42.97 39.46
CA VAL A 349 -68.38 43.46 38.46
C VAL A 349 -68.19 44.98 38.62
N THR A 350 -69.23 45.66 39.08
CA THR A 350 -69.25 47.11 39.37
C THR A 350 -68.35 47.52 40.55
N VAL A 351 -68.09 46.64 41.54
CA VAL A 351 -67.17 46.93 42.66
C VAL A 351 -65.71 46.70 42.27
N ALA A 352 -65.45 45.71 41.42
CA ALA A 352 -64.12 45.41 40.88
C ALA A 352 -63.54 46.52 39.98
N CYS A 353 -64.39 47.24 39.22
CA CYS A 353 -63.95 48.36 38.38
C CYS A 353 -63.30 49.50 39.18
N ASN A 354 -63.73 49.78 40.42
CA ASN A 354 -63.13 50.85 41.24
C ASN A 354 -61.78 50.45 41.86
N HIS A 355 -61.56 49.16 42.17
CA HIS A 355 -60.29 48.68 42.72
C HIS A 355 -59.19 48.58 41.64
N LEU A 356 -59.57 48.30 40.39
CA LEU A 356 -58.69 48.35 39.22
C LEU A 356 -58.12 49.76 38.95
N GLU A 357 -58.79 50.83 39.40
CA GLU A 357 -58.32 52.21 39.27
C GLU A 357 -57.13 52.51 40.23
N VAL A 358 -57.12 51.94 41.44
CA VAL A 358 -55.97 52.02 42.37
C VAL A 358 -54.75 51.27 41.83
N LEU A 359 -54.97 50.05 41.31
CA LEU A 359 -53.92 49.25 40.66
C LEU A 359 -53.34 49.94 39.41
N SER A 360 -54.14 50.75 38.71
CA SER A 360 -53.67 51.52 37.54
C SER A 360 -52.64 52.60 37.90
N ASN A 361 -52.58 53.04 39.16
CA ASN A 361 -51.56 53.96 39.68
C ASN A 361 -50.28 53.24 40.20
N ALA A 362 -50.12 51.96 39.89
CA ALA A 362 -48.96 51.13 40.25
C ALA A 362 -48.71 50.94 41.76
N ASP A 363 -49.74 51.10 42.58
CA ASP A 363 -49.72 50.80 44.01
C ASP A 363 -50.43 49.46 44.27
N PHE A 364 -49.64 48.39 44.43
CA PHE A 364 -50.12 47.03 44.66
C PHE A 364 -50.12 46.67 46.16
N THR A 365 -50.07 47.66 47.05
CA THR A 365 -50.06 47.42 48.50
C THR A 365 -51.45 47.38 49.14
N GLU A 366 -52.47 47.93 48.47
CA GLU A 366 -53.86 47.92 48.94
C GLU A 366 -54.53 46.57 48.68
N LYS A 367 -55.22 46.04 49.68
CA LYS A 367 -55.86 44.72 49.62
C LYS A 367 -57.35 44.84 49.34
N ILE A 368 -57.90 43.92 48.56
CA ILE A 368 -59.35 43.82 48.34
C ILE A 368 -60.08 43.55 49.67
N PRO A 369 -61.24 44.18 49.94
CA PRO A 369 -62.01 43.92 51.15
C PRO A 369 -62.38 42.43 51.32
N GLU A 370 -62.18 41.89 52.52
CA GLU A 370 -62.35 40.46 52.86
C GLU A 370 -63.75 39.89 52.50
N GLU A 371 -64.80 40.73 52.55
CA GLU A 371 -66.17 40.33 52.23
C GLU A 371 -66.38 39.87 50.77
N PHE A 372 -65.52 40.29 49.83
CA PHE A 372 -65.52 39.82 48.44
C PHE A 372 -64.55 38.65 48.21
N LEU A 373 -63.52 38.51 49.06
CA LEU A 373 -62.56 37.40 49.03
C LEU A 373 -63.14 36.10 49.62
N HIS A 374 -64.07 36.20 50.57
CA HIS A 374 -64.80 35.04 51.10
C HIS A 374 -65.96 34.59 50.20
N LYS A 375 -66.31 35.37 49.17
CA LYS A 375 -67.22 34.90 48.13
C LYS A 375 -66.48 33.86 47.31
N GLU A 376 -67.01 32.65 47.25
CA GLU A 376 -66.53 31.55 46.40
C GLU A 376 -66.84 31.79 44.91
N ASP A 377 -67.42 32.96 44.65
CA ASP A 377 -68.36 33.28 43.62
C ASP A 377 -67.61 33.80 42.34
N GLU A 378 -68.19 34.31 41.28
CA GLU A 378 -67.56 34.66 39.99
C GLU A 378 -66.94 36.03 40.03
N ILE A 379 -67.53 36.81 40.90
CA ILE A 379 -67.03 38.02 41.50
C ILE A 379 -66.10 37.66 42.60
N GLY A 380 -66.40 36.63 43.37
CA GLY A 380 -65.41 36.01 44.22
C GLY A 380 -64.17 35.63 43.43
N ILE A 381 -64.33 35.09 42.21
CA ILE A 381 -63.26 34.80 41.25
C ILE A 381 -62.77 36.11 40.66
N LEU A 382 -63.58 37.14 40.39
CA LEU A 382 -63.08 38.42 39.88
C LEU A 382 -62.24 39.14 40.93
N ALA A 383 -62.66 39.17 42.18
CA ALA A 383 -61.98 39.69 43.35
C ALA A 383 -60.76 38.82 43.68
N LYS A 384 -60.90 37.50 43.82
CA LYS A 384 -59.77 36.55 43.94
C LYS A 384 -58.89 36.52 42.69
N SER A 385 -59.35 36.93 41.51
CA SER A 385 -58.56 37.04 40.28
C SER A 385 -57.92 38.40 40.15
N ILE A 386 -58.48 39.46 40.73
CA ILE A 386 -57.81 40.76 40.87
C ILE A 386 -56.75 40.65 41.98
N ASP A 387 -57.04 39.96 43.09
CA ASP A 387 -56.10 39.60 44.16
C ASP A 387 -55.04 38.61 43.67
N LYS A 388 -55.43 37.57 42.92
CA LYS A 388 -54.49 36.68 42.24
C LYS A 388 -53.78 37.37 41.08
N MET A 389 -54.35 38.37 40.42
CA MET A 389 -53.67 39.18 39.39
C MET A 389 -52.67 40.11 40.07
N GLN A 390 -52.99 40.71 41.21
CA GLN A 390 -52.08 41.48 42.04
C GLN A 390 -50.95 40.59 42.58
N GLY A 391 -51.27 39.39 43.04
CA GLY A 391 -50.31 38.36 43.41
C GLY A 391 -49.47 37.84 42.23
N SER A 392 -50.08 37.64 41.05
CA SER A 392 -49.40 37.21 39.82
C SER A 392 -48.57 38.33 39.22
N ILE A 393 -48.98 39.59 39.32
CA ILE A 393 -48.18 40.77 38.95
C ILE A 393 -47.04 40.93 39.95
N GLY A 394 -47.28 40.70 41.25
CA GLY A 394 -46.25 40.61 42.27
C GLY A 394 -45.23 39.49 41.98
N GLU A 395 -45.69 38.28 41.67
CA GLU A 395 -44.85 37.14 41.24
C GLU A 395 -44.17 37.39 39.90
N LEU A 396 -44.82 38.03 38.93
CA LEU A 396 -44.21 38.42 37.65
C LEU A 396 -43.16 39.50 37.86
N VAL A 397 -43.37 40.44 38.77
CA VAL A 397 -42.37 41.46 39.10
C VAL A 397 -41.21 40.84 39.88
N LEU A 398 -41.47 39.94 40.84
CA LEU A 398 -40.44 39.17 41.52
C LEU A 398 -39.68 38.27 40.53
N GLY A 399 -40.38 37.66 39.57
CA GLY A 399 -39.80 36.86 38.50
C GLY A 399 -39.02 37.69 37.49
N VAL A 400 -39.47 38.91 37.15
CA VAL A 400 -38.68 39.86 36.36
C VAL A 400 -37.46 40.32 37.14
N LYS A 401 -37.55 40.50 38.46
CA LYS A 401 -36.41 40.83 39.32
C LYS A 401 -35.40 39.70 39.41
N GLU A 402 -35.86 38.45 39.50
CA GLU A 402 -35.04 37.23 39.48
C GLU A 402 -34.40 37.03 38.09
N GLU A 403 -35.17 37.13 37.02
CA GLU A 403 -34.67 36.99 35.65
C GLU A 403 -33.72 38.13 35.27
N SER A 404 -33.98 39.37 35.71
CA SER A 404 -33.01 40.46 35.64
C SER A 404 -31.74 40.15 36.43
N SER A 405 -31.81 39.40 37.52
CA SER A 405 -30.60 38.93 38.23
C SER A 405 -29.85 37.86 37.44
N ASN A 406 -30.57 36.94 36.79
CA ASN A 406 -29.98 35.91 35.91
C ASN A 406 -29.31 36.54 34.67
N VAL A 407 -29.95 37.53 34.04
CA VAL A 407 -29.40 38.31 32.92
C VAL A 407 -28.14 39.06 33.34
N GLU A 408 -28.09 39.62 34.55
CA GLU A 408 -26.87 40.24 35.07
C GLU A 408 -25.74 39.22 35.24
N GLY A 409 -26.03 38.02 35.76
CA GLY A 409 -25.08 36.92 35.82
C GLY A 409 -24.54 36.51 34.45
N ALA A 410 -25.42 36.31 33.47
CA ALA A 410 -25.04 35.95 32.11
C ALA A 410 -24.21 37.04 31.40
N VAL A 411 -24.48 38.31 31.68
CA VAL A 411 -23.67 39.44 31.19
C VAL A 411 -22.27 39.44 31.81
N ILE A 412 -22.15 39.17 33.11
CA ILE A 412 -20.86 39.05 33.80
C ILE A 412 -20.04 37.90 33.21
N ASP A 413 -20.67 36.73 33.01
CA ASP A 413 -20.02 35.56 32.41
C ASP A 413 -19.59 35.84 30.96
N THR A 414 -20.40 36.57 30.18
CA THR A 414 -20.05 36.95 28.81
C THR A 414 -18.83 37.87 28.77
N VAL A 415 -18.77 38.87 29.66
CA VAL A 415 -17.59 39.76 29.76
C VAL A 415 -16.35 38.96 30.14
N LYS A 416 -16.46 38.04 31.12
CA LYS A 416 -15.36 37.16 31.52
C LYS A 416 -14.87 36.27 30.37
N HIS A 417 -15.77 35.66 29.60
CA HIS A 417 -15.40 34.86 28.44
C HIS A 417 -14.76 35.69 27.32
N MET A 418 -15.11 36.97 27.16
CA MET A 418 -14.43 37.86 26.23
C MET A 418 -13.01 38.21 26.69
N GLU A 419 -12.78 38.35 27.99
CA GLU A 419 -11.43 38.51 28.55
C GLU A 419 -10.57 37.25 28.34
N GLU A 420 -11.13 36.07 28.58
CA GLU A 420 -10.48 34.78 28.28
C GLU A 420 -10.20 34.63 26.77
N LEU A 421 -11.14 35.03 25.91
CA LEU A 421 -10.96 35.02 24.45
C LEU A 421 -9.80 35.94 24.02
N ASN A 422 -9.71 37.14 24.57
CA ASN A 422 -8.64 38.07 24.26
C ASN A 422 -7.27 37.52 24.68
N SER A 423 -7.18 36.88 25.86
CA SER A 423 -5.96 36.20 26.30
C SER A 423 -5.55 35.07 25.34
N ASN A 424 -6.50 34.23 24.92
CA ASN A 424 -6.21 33.17 23.95
C ASN A 424 -5.78 33.74 22.58
N ILE A 425 -6.30 34.92 22.21
CA ILE A 425 -5.94 35.63 20.98
C ILE A 425 -4.51 36.19 21.06
N GLU A 426 -4.06 36.66 22.22
CA GLU A 426 -2.65 37.03 22.45
C GLU A 426 -1.71 35.82 22.26
N ASP A 427 -2.09 34.65 22.77
CA ASP A 427 -1.32 33.40 22.55
C ASP A 427 -1.27 33.01 21.07
N VAL A 428 -2.41 33.12 20.36
CA VAL A 428 -2.47 32.88 18.91
C VAL A 428 -1.60 33.89 18.15
N ALA A 429 -1.56 35.16 18.55
CA ALA A 429 -0.71 36.17 17.94
C ALA A 429 0.78 35.83 18.13
N SER A 430 1.19 35.49 19.36
CA SER A 430 2.58 35.12 19.66
C SER A 430 3.04 33.88 18.88
N THR A 431 2.22 32.83 18.83
CA THR A 431 2.54 31.63 18.05
C THR A 431 2.54 31.89 16.54
N THR A 432 1.74 32.84 16.05
CA THR A 432 1.75 33.27 14.64
C THR A 432 3.03 34.03 14.29
N GLU A 433 3.55 34.87 15.19
CA GLU A 433 4.84 35.56 15.02
C GLU A 433 6.01 34.56 14.96
N GLU A 434 6.05 33.60 15.89
CA GLU A 434 7.05 32.53 15.90
C GLU A 434 7.02 31.70 14.61
N LEU A 435 5.81 31.33 14.16
CA LEU A 435 5.63 30.59 12.91
C LEU A 435 6.10 31.42 11.71
N SER A 436 5.85 32.73 11.69
CA SER A 436 6.35 33.62 10.64
C SER A 436 7.89 33.65 10.60
N ALA A 437 8.54 33.76 11.76
CA ALA A 437 10.00 33.72 11.84
C ALA A 437 10.58 32.39 11.34
N THR A 438 9.91 31.28 11.67
CA THR A 438 10.31 29.94 11.18
C THR A 438 10.15 29.81 9.67
N MET A 439 9.11 30.43 9.08
CA MET A 439 8.94 30.44 7.62
C MET A 439 10.04 31.24 6.93
N GLU A 440 10.48 32.37 7.50
CA GLU A 440 11.62 33.14 7.00
C GLU A 440 12.93 32.34 7.10
N GLU A 441 13.18 31.68 8.23
CA GLU A 441 14.36 30.82 8.43
C GLU A 441 14.37 29.63 7.46
N THR A 442 13.20 29.03 7.22
CA THR A 442 13.02 27.95 6.24
C THR A 442 13.32 28.44 4.83
N ALA A 443 12.84 29.63 4.45
CA ALA A 443 13.13 30.23 3.16
C ALA A 443 14.64 30.46 2.96
N ALA A 444 15.31 31.06 3.95
CA ALA A 444 16.76 31.27 3.93
C ALA A 444 17.54 29.95 3.82
N SER A 445 17.17 28.93 4.60
CA SER A 445 17.78 27.60 4.55
C SER A 445 17.59 26.93 3.18
N THR A 446 16.46 27.19 2.53
CA THR A 446 16.15 26.64 1.21
C THR A 446 16.97 27.33 0.11
N GLU A 447 17.20 28.65 0.23
CA GLU A 447 18.13 29.37 -0.66
C GLU A 447 19.56 28.85 -0.54
N GLU A 448 20.05 28.62 0.69
CA GLU A 448 21.38 28.04 0.93
C GLU A 448 21.48 26.63 0.32
N MET A 449 20.47 25.80 0.53
CA MET A 449 20.42 24.44 -0.04
C MET A 449 20.46 24.45 -1.57
N ASN A 450 19.81 25.43 -2.20
CA ASN A 450 19.85 25.62 -3.65
C ASN A 450 21.27 25.98 -4.13
N ALA A 451 21.93 26.91 -3.44
CA ALA A 451 23.31 27.28 -3.73
C ALA A 451 24.26 26.08 -3.61
N THR A 452 24.15 25.29 -2.54
CA THR A 452 24.95 24.07 -2.35
C THR A 452 24.65 23.03 -3.43
N SER A 453 23.39 22.86 -3.82
CA SER A 453 23.02 21.91 -4.88
C SER A 453 23.67 22.24 -6.21
N ASN A 454 23.70 23.52 -6.59
CA ASN A 454 24.40 24.00 -7.79
C ASN A 454 25.91 23.78 -7.70
N GLU A 455 26.50 23.90 -6.50
CA GLU A 455 27.92 23.61 -6.28
C GLU A 455 28.24 22.12 -6.42
N ILE A 456 27.38 21.24 -5.90
CA ILE A 456 27.50 19.79 -6.08
C ILE A 456 27.38 19.44 -7.56
N GLU A 457 26.42 20.02 -8.29
CA GLU A 457 26.23 19.78 -9.73
C GLU A 457 27.52 20.05 -10.51
N LYS A 458 28.10 21.23 -10.29
CA LYS A 458 29.36 21.63 -10.92
C LYS A 458 30.53 20.72 -10.53
N SER A 459 30.56 20.26 -9.28
CA SER A 459 31.61 19.34 -8.81
C SER A 459 31.51 17.98 -9.50
N VAL A 460 30.29 17.49 -9.72
CA VAL A 460 30.01 16.23 -10.41
C VAL A 460 30.33 16.32 -11.89
N GLU A 461 30.05 17.44 -12.54
CA GLU A 461 30.49 17.70 -13.93
C GLU A 461 32.02 17.61 -14.06
N VAL A 462 32.76 18.17 -13.10
CA VAL A 462 34.23 18.07 -13.07
C VAL A 462 34.68 16.61 -12.90
N ILE A 463 34.01 15.83 -12.05
CA ILE A 463 34.30 14.40 -11.87
C ILE A 463 34.06 13.63 -13.17
N ALA A 464 32.92 13.85 -13.84
CA ALA A 464 32.61 13.21 -15.12
C ALA A 464 33.64 13.56 -16.20
N HIS A 465 34.07 14.83 -16.26
CA HIS A 465 35.13 15.25 -17.16
C HIS A 465 36.46 14.54 -16.85
N LYS A 466 36.84 14.45 -15.56
CA LYS A 466 38.07 13.77 -15.12
C LYS A 466 38.02 12.26 -15.37
N ALA A 467 36.85 11.64 -15.24
CA ALA A 467 36.64 10.25 -15.62
C ALA A 467 36.92 10.07 -17.13
N LYS A 468 36.37 10.95 -17.98
CA LYS A 468 36.63 10.91 -19.42
C LYS A 468 38.12 11.05 -19.78
N GLU A 469 38.84 11.96 -19.12
CA GLU A 469 40.30 12.06 -19.26
C GLU A 469 41.02 10.77 -18.80
N GLY A 470 40.58 10.19 -17.68
CA GLY A 470 41.08 8.92 -17.17
C GLY A 470 40.88 7.76 -18.14
N ALA A 471 39.74 7.70 -18.84
CA ALA A 471 39.47 6.67 -19.86
C ALA A 471 40.42 6.76 -21.05
N VAL A 472 40.72 7.99 -21.50
CA VAL A 472 41.72 8.24 -22.55
C VAL A 472 43.09 7.78 -22.08
N SER A 473 43.47 8.14 -20.85
CA SER A 473 44.78 7.79 -20.28
C SER A 473 44.95 6.28 -20.12
N ALA A 474 43.91 5.57 -19.64
CA ALA A 474 43.89 4.12 -19.55
C ALA A 474 44.05 3.46 -20.93
N LYS A 475 43.38 4.00 -21.96
CA LYS A 475 43.52 3.52 -23.34
C LYS A 475 44.95 3.71 -23.87
N GLU A 476 45.56 4.86 -23.61
CA GLU A 476 46.95 5.12 -24.03
C GLU A 476 47.95 4.17 -23.35
N ILE A 477 47.73 3.83 -22.06
CA ILE A 477 48.54 2.84 -21.35
C ILE A 477 48.38 1.45 -21.98
N ASP A 478 47.14 1.02 -22.28
CA ASP A 478 46.87 -0.26 -22.95
C ASP A 478 47.52 -0.35 -24.34
N ASP A 479 47.40 0.72 -25.14
CA ASP A 479 48.04 0.80 -26.46
C ASP A 479 49.59 0.76 -26.35
N THR A 480 50.15 1.41 -25.34
CA THR A 480 51.59 1.38 -25.06
C THR A 480 52.05 -0.01 -24.61
N ALA A 481 51.30 -0.67 -23.73
CA ALA A 481 51.56 -2.03 -23.28
C ALA A 481 51.55 -3.02 -24.46
N LYS A 482 50.58 -2.92 -25.37
CA LYS A 482 50.52 -3.71 -26.61
C LYS A 482 51.71 -3.49 -27.52
N LYS A 483 52.14 -2.22 -27.70
CA LYS A 483 53.35 -1.89 -28.48
C LYS A 483 54.62 -2.45 -27.84
N LEU A 484 54.76 -2.34 -26.51
CA LEU A 484 55.89 -2.91 -25.77
C LEU A 484 55.93 -4.44 -25.96
N LYS A 485 54.79 -5.11 -25.81
CA LYS A 485 54.68 -6.55 -26.04
C LYS A 485 55.15 -6.94 -27.45
N ALA A 486 54.69 -6.23 -28.48
CA ALA A 486 55.12 -6.48 -29.86
C ALA A 486 56.64 -6.28 -30.04
N ASN A 487 57.21 -5.21 -29.48
CA ASN A 487 58.65 -4.93 -29.55
C ASN A 487 59.48 -5.99 -28.81
N PHE A 488 59.02 -6.48 -27.66
CA PHE A 488 59.70 -7.53 -26.91
C PHE A 488 59.66 -8.88 -27.65
N LEU A 489 58.52 -9.24 -28.27
CA LEU A 489 58.43 -10.43 -29.12
C LEU A 489 59.39 -10.36 -30.32
N GLU A 490 59.48 -9.20 -30.98
CA GLU A 490 60.42 -9.01 -32.08
C GLU A 490 61.88 -9.10 -31.61
N SER A 491 62.17 -8.52 -30.45
CA SER A 491 63.52 -8.55 -29.87
C SER A 491 63.91 -9.96 -29.41
N GLU A 492 62.98 -10.74 -28.86
CA GLU A 492 63.18 -12.14 -28.51
C GLU A 492 63.49 -12.99 -29.76
N LYS A 493 62.78 -12.73 -30.86
CA LYS A 493 63.04 -13.37 -32.16
C LYS A 493 64.45 -13.03 -32.67
N LYS A 494 64.83 -11.75 -32.70
CA LYS A 494 66.18 -11.32 -33.12
C LYS A 494 67.28 -11.92 -32.24
N ARG A 495 67.06 -12.01 -30.93
CA ARG A 495 67.98 -12.69 -30.00
C ARG A 495 68.18 -14.15 -30.40
N LEU A 496 67.11 -14.87 -30.75
CA LEU A 496 67.19 -16.26 -31.21
C LEU A 496 67.97 -16.39 -32.51
N GLU A 497 67.70 -15.52 -33.50
CA GLU A 497 68.42 -15.49 -34.79
C GLU A 497 69.93 -15.25 -34.58
N ILE A 498 70.31 -14.25 -33.76
CA ILE A 498 71.72 -13.97 -33.44
C ILE A 498 72.36 -15.15 -32.70
N TYR A 499 71.63 -15.78 -31.78
CA TYR A 499 72.10 -16.95 -31.06
C TYR A 499 72.42 -18.11 -32.02
N GLU A 500 71.48 -18.46 -32.89
CA GLU A 500 71.65 -19.54 -33.88
C GLU A 500 72.82 -19.26 -34.83
N GLU A 501 72.89 -18.05 -35.40
CA GLU A 501 73.96 -17.64 -36.31
C GLU A 501 75.34 -17.67 -35.64
N THR A 502 75.44 -17.15 -34.41
CA THR A 502 76.70 -17.09 -33.67
C THR A 502 77.15 -18.48 -33.22
N SER A 503 76.21 -19.34 -32.79
CA SER A 503 76.48 -20.73 -32.43
C SER A 503 77.04 -21.51 -33.62
N GLU A 504 76.44 -21.34 -34.80
CA GLU A 504 76.91 -21.98 -36.03
C GLU A 504 78.30 -21.48 -36.44
N LYS A 505 78.51 -20.15 -36.45
CA LYS A 505 79.83 -19.55 -36.76
C LYS A 505 80.91 -20.02 -35.78
N LEU A 506 80.61 -20.09 -34.49
CA LEU A 506 81.53 -20.57 -33.47
C LEU A 506 81.89 -22.04 -33.69
N LYS A 507 80.89 -22.89 -33.99
CA LYS A 507 81.11 -24.30 -34.33
C LYS A 507 82.02 -24.45 -35.54
N ASN A 508 81.78 -23.67 -36.60
CA ASN A 508 82.59 -23.69 -37.82
C ASN A 508 84.02 -23.19 -37.55
N ALA A 509 84.21 -22.13 -36.76
CA ALA A 509 85.52 -21.60 -36.39
C ALA A 509 86.33 -22.60 -35.55
N LEU A 510 85.69 -23.29 -34.61
CA LEU A 510 86.30 -24.37 -33.83
C LEU A 510 86.75 -25.54 -34.70
N GLU A 511 85.92 -25.94 -35.68
CA GLU A 511 86.27 -27.00 -36.61
C GLU A 511 87.45 -26.59 -37.50
N GLN A 512 87.46 -25.35 -38.03
CA GLN A 512 88.58 -24.81 -38.80
C GLN A 512 89.87 -24.70 -37.97
N SER A 513 89.77 -24.39 -36.67
CA SER A 513 90.94 -24.29 -35.79
C SER A 513 91.67 -25.61 -35.61
N LYS A 514 91.03 -26.77 -35.83
CA LYS A 514 91.72 -28.07 -35.81
C LYS A 514 92.81 -28.17 -36.89
N SER A 515 92.70 -27.40 -37.97
CA SER A 515 93.76 -27.31 -38.99
C SER A 515 95.06 -26.73 -38.43
N VAL A 516 95.01 -26.00 -37.30
CA VAL A 516 96.21 -25.52 -36.59
C VAL A 516 96.93 -26.66 -35.87
N ASP A 517 96.21 -27.70 -35.41
CA ASP A 517 96.81 -28.91 -34.84
C ASP A 517 97.68 -29.63 -35.88
N GLU A 518 97.30 -29.58 -37.16
CA GLU A 518 98.11 -30.11 -38.27
C GLU A 518 99.46 -29.39 -38.39
N ILE A 519 99.52 -28.08 -38.10
CA ILE A 519 100.79 -27.32 -38.08
C ILE A 519 101.68 -27.79 -36.93
N THR A 520 101.10 -28.13 -35.77
CA THR A 520 101.86 -28.72 -34.66
C THR A 520 102.43 -30.09 -35.04
N VAL A 521 101.64 -30.93 -35.72
CA VAL A 521 102.12 -32.23 -36.26
C VAL A 521 103.26 -32.00 -37.26
N LEU A 522 103.08 -31.11 -38.24
CA LEU A 522 104.11 -30.79 -39.24
C LEU A 522 105.38 -30.24 -38.59
N SER A 523 105.24 -29.36 -37.58
CA SER A 523 106.36 -28.78 -36.86
C SER A 523 107.15 -29.86 -36.11
N ASN A 524 106.49 -30.84 -35.48
CA ASN A 524 107.20 -31.97 -34.88
C ASN A 524 107.97 -32.79 -35.93
N THR A 525 107.37 -33.04 -37.11
CA THR A 525 108.06 -33.73 -38.21
C THR A 525 109.28 -32.95 -38.72
N ILE A 526 109.18 -31.64 -38.87
CA ILE A 526 110.33 -30.82 -39.30
C ILE A 526 111.40 -30.80 -38.20
N MET A 527 111.01 -30.75 -36.92
CA MET A 527 111.95 -30.85 -35.79
C MET A 527 112.74 -32.16 -35.85
N GLU A 528 112.06 -33.30 -36.06
CA GLU A 528 112.69 -34.61 -36.27
C GLU A 528 113.66 -34.61 -37.47
N ILE A 529 113.28 -33.99 -38.60
CA ILE A 529 114.14 -33.85 -39.78
C ILE A 529 115.38 -33.00 -39.45
N THR A 530 115.21 -31.89 -38.72
CA THR A 530 116.33 -31.02 -38.35
C THR A 530 117.29 -31.70 -37.37
N GLU A 531 116.78 -32.49 -36.43
CA GLU A 531 117.62 -33.32 -35.54
C GLU A 531 118.42 -34.36 -36.35
N GLN A 532 117.77 -35.09 -37.26
CA GLN A 532 118.44 -36.03 -38.16
C GLN A 532 119.50 -35.34 -39.04
N THR A 533 119.19 -34.15 -39.56
CA THR A 533 120.09 -33.36 -40.42
C THR A 533 121.29 -32.85 -39.63
N SER A 534 121.09 -32.40 -38.39
CA SER A 534 122.17 -32.02 -37.47
C SER A 534 123.08 -33.21 -37.13
N LEU A 535 122.50 -34.40 -36.94
CA LEU A 535 123.24 -35.64 -36.67
C LEU A 535 124.05 -36.11 -37.90
N LEU A 536 123.48 -35.98 -39.11
CA LEU A 536 124.18 -36.21 -40.37
C LEU A 536 125.32 -35.20 -40.58
N ALA A 537 125.08 -33.93 -40.27
CA ALA A 537 126.10 -32.88 -40.36
C ALA A 537 127.23 -33.07 -39.34
N LEU A 538 126.92 -33.50 -38.12
CA LEU A 538 127.90 -33.87 -37.11
C LEU A 538 128.77 -35.05 -37.56
N ASN A 539 128.16 -36.09 -38.14
CA ASN A 539 128.89 -37.21 -38.72
C ASN A 539 129.81 -36.76 -39.89
N ALA A 540 129.33 -35.83 -40.73
CA ALA A 540 130.13 -35.25 -41.80
C ALA A 540 131.27 -34.36 -41.29
N ALA A 541 131.06 -33.59 -40.22
CA ALA A 541 132.09 -32.78 -39.56
C ALA A 541 133.17 -33.65 -38.90
N ILE A 542 132.78 -34.76 -38.27
CA ILE A 542 133.72 -35.76 -37.72
C ILE A 542 134.59 -36.36 -38.83
N GLU A 543 134.00 -36.75 -39.96
CA GLU A 543 134.75 -37.34 -41.07
C GLU A 543 135.63 -36.31 -41.80
N ALA A 544 135.20 -35.05 -41.88
CA ALA A 544 136.01 -33.94 -42.37
C ALA A 544 137.22 -33.62 -41.46
N ALA A 545 137.06 -33.69 -40.14
CA ALA A 545 138.17 -33.56 -39.18
C ALA A 545 139.16 -34.73 -39.30
N ARG A 546 138.67 -35.92 -39.66
CA ARG A 546 139.46 -37.14 -39.87
C ARG A 546 140.31 -37.11 -41.14
N ALA A 547 139.87 -36.39 -42.17
CA ALA A 547 140.57 -36.23 -43.45
C ALA A 547 141.71 -35.18 -43.45
N GLY A 548 141.95 -34.49 -42.33
CA GLY A 548 143.08 -33.56 -42.17
C GLY A 548 143.02 -32.36 -43.14
N GLU A 549 144.17 -31.95 -43.72
CA GLU A 549 144.28 -30.78 -44.62
C GLU A 549 143.34 -30.84 -45.84
N ALA A 550 143.01 -32.03 -46.36
CA ALA A 550 142.10 -32.22 -47.49
C ALA A 550 140.60 -32.03 -47.10
N GLY A 551 140.26 -32.16 -45.83
CA GLY A 551 138.87 -32.06 -45.33
C GLY A 551 138.42 -30.65 -44.95
N LYS A 552 139.32 -29.65 -44.94
CA LYS A 552 139.02 -28.27 -44.50
C LYS A 552 137.81 -27.64 -45.20
N GLY A 553 137.66 -27.82 -46.51
CA GLY A 553 136.51 -27.31 -47.27
C GLY A 553 135.19 -28.02 -46.93
N PHE A 554 135.24 -29.33 -46.65
CA PHE A 554 134.08 -30.14 -46.28
C PHE A 554 133.63 -29.89 -44.83
N SER A 555 134.56 -29.63 -43.91
CA SER A 555 134.26 -29.26 -42.52
C SER A 555 133.45 -27.98 -42.43
N VAL A 556 133.79 -26.97 -43.24
CA VAL A 556 133.05 -25.70 -43.30
C VAL A 556 131.61 -25.93 -43.77
N VAL A 557 131.39 -26.79 -44.76
CA VAL A 557 130.04 -27.12 -45.23
C VAL A 557 129.26 -27.91 -44.19
N ALA A 558 129.89 -28.87 -43.50
CA ALA A 558 129.25 -29.66 -42.45
C ALA A 558 128.86 -28.79 -41.24
N ASP A 559 129.74 -27.89 -40.80
CA ASP A 559 129.44 -26.92 -39.73
C ASP A 559 128.31 -25.96 -40.16
N GLU A 560 128.28 -25.53 -41.42
CA GLU A 560 127.20 -24.68 -41.95
C GLU A 560 125.86 -25.44 -42.02
N ILE A 561 125.84 -26.73 -42.38
CA ILE A 561 124.62 -27.57 -42.36
C ILE A 561 124.15 -27.83 -40.92
N ALA A 562 125.07 -28.12 -39.99
CA ALA A 562 124.73 -28.33 -38.58
C ALA A 562 124.13 -27.05 -37.98
N LYS A 563 124.73 -25.89 -38.29
CA LYS A 563 124.22 -24.58 -37.91
C LYS A 563 122.86 -24.28 -38.55
N LEU A 564 122.68 -24.58 -39.83
CA LEU A 564 121.40 -24.41 -40.53
C LEU A 564 120.30 -25.31 -39.94
N ALA A 565 120.64 -26.54 -39.55
CA ALA A 565 119.73 -27.47 -38.88
C ALA A 565 119.37 -27.00 -37.47
N ASP A 566 120.33 -26.45 -36.70
CA ASP A 566 120.08 -25.85 -35.39
C ASP A 566 119.21 -24.58 -35.50
N ASP A 567 119.51 -23.68 -36.44
CA ASP A 567 118.70 -22.51 -36.74
C ASP A 567 117.27 -22.89 -37.18
N SER A 568 117.13 -23.97 -37.96
CA SER A 568 115.83 -24.52 -38.38
C SER A 568 115.06 -25.14 -37.22
N SER A 569 115.72 -25.93 -36.35
CA SER A 569 115.12 -26.48 -35.13
C SER A 569 114.63 -25.37 -34.19
N ASN A 570 115.45 -24.34 -34.00
CA ASN A 570 115.09 -23.15 -33.22
C ASN A 570 113.92 -22.39 -33.83
N ALA A 571 113.85 -22.26 -35.16
CA ALA A 571 112.72 -21.65 -35.86
C ALA A 571 111.43 -22.48 -35.70
N VAL A 572 111.51 -23.81 -35.86
CA VAL A 572 110.39 -24.74 -35.71
C VAL A 572 109.90 -24.80 -34.26
N SER A 573 110.79 -24.75 -33.28
CA SER A 573 110.46 -24.64 -31.86
C SER A 573 109.68 -23.34 -31.56
N LYS A 574 110.09 -22.21 -32.17
CA LYS A 574 109.32 -20.96 -32.11
C LYS A 574 107.94 -21.10 -32.78
N ILE A 575 107.84 -21.77 -33.93
CA ILE A 575 106.54 -22.04 -34.58
C ILE A 575 105.64 -22.85 -33.64
N LYS A 576 106.16 -23.93 -33.04
CA LYS A 576 105.44 -24.76 -32.07
C LYS A 576 104.90 -23.93 -30.90
N GLN A 577 105.76 -23.13 -30.25
CA GLN A 577 105.34 -22.24 -29.16
C GLN A 577 104.26 -21.23 -29.59
N ILE A 578 104.34 -20.69 -30.81
CA ILE A 578 103.33 -19.78 -31.35
C ILE A 578 102.01 -20.55 -31.58
N THR A 579 102.06 -21.74 -32.19
CA THR A 579 100.85 -22.56 -32.42
C THR A 579 100.16 -22.99 -31.12
N GLU A 580 100.91 -23.37 -30.09
CA GLU A 580 100.36 -23.69 -28.77
C GLU A 580 99.67 -22.48 -28.15
N LYS A 581 100.26 -21.28 -28.25
CA LYS A 581 99.63 -20.03 -27.82
C LYS A 581 98.37 -19.70 -28.62
N VAL A 582 98.36 -19.97 -29.92
CA VAL A 582 97.17 -19.77 -30.78
C VAL A 582 96.05 -20.71 -30.37
N ILE A 583 96.33 -22.01 -30.21
CA ILE A 583 95.33 -23.01 -29.77
C ILE A 583 94.76 -22.64 -28.40
N ALA A 584 95.61 -22.28 -27.44
CA ALA A 584 95.16 -21.82 -26.12
C ALA A 584 94.28 -20.57 -26.21
N SER A 585 94.63 -19.62 -27.08
CA SER A 585 93.83 -18.41 -27.30
C SER A 585 92.47 -18.71 -27.94
N VAL A 586 92.42 -19.63 -28.91
CA VAL A 586 91.17 -20.07 -29.55
C VAL A 586 90.27 -20.79 -28.55
N ASN A 587 90.82 -21.69 -27.72
CA ASN A 587 90.04 -22.38 -26.68
C ASN A 587 89.48 -21.41 -25.64
N ASN A 588 90.28 -20.42 -25.19
CA ASN A 588 89.79 -19.37 -24.29
C ASN A 588 88.69 -18.53 -24.95
N LEU A 589 88.81 -18.21 -26.24
CA LEU A 589 87.80 -17.49 -26.99
C LEU A 589 86.51 -18.30 -27.10
N ALA A 590 86.61 -19.60 -27.39
CA ALA A 590 85.47 -20.50 -27.48
C ALA A 590 84.75 -20.71 -26.15
N GLN A 591 85.51 -20.85 -25.05
CA GLN A 591 84.95 -20.91 -23.71
C GLN A 591 84.21 -19.61 -23.36
N SER A 592 84.80 -18.45 -23.69
CA SER A 592 84.18 -17.15 -23.45
C SER A 592 82.90 -16.97 -24.28
N ALA A 593 82.92 -17.40 -25.55
CA ALA A 593 81.76 -17.36 -26.43
C ALA A 593 80.64 -18.28 -25.90
N ASN A 594 80.95 -19.51 -25.51
CA ASN A 594 79.96 -20.42 -24.91
C ASN A 594 79.35 -19.85 -23.62
N GLY A 595 80.16 -19.21 -22.75
CA GLY A 595 79.65 -18.52 -21.56
C GLY A 595 78.67 -17.38 -21.91
N MET A 596 78.96 -16.61 -22.96
CA MET A 596 78.04 -15.57 -23.46
C MET A 596 76.74 -16.18 -24.03
N MET A 597 76.83 -17.32 -24.70
CA MET A 597 75.67 -18.04 -25.25
C MET A 597 74.78 -18.64 -24.14
N ASP A 598 75.38 -19.18 -23.09
CA ASP A 598 74.64 -19.65 -21.91
C ASP A 598 73.91 -18.49 -21.22
N TYR A 599 74.55 -17.33 -21.08
CA TYR A 599 73.91 -16.13 -20.56
C TYR A 599 72.74 -15.66 -21.44
N MET A 600 72.90 -15.67 -22.77
CA MET A 600 71.81 -15.35 -23.71
C MET A 600 70.62 -16.31 -23.59
N THR A 601 70.86 -17.57 -23.22
CA THR A 601 69.84 -18.62 -23.13
C THR A 601 69.13 -18.62 -21.78
N ASN A 602 69.88 -18.47 -20.69
CA ASN A 602 69.35 -18.64 -19.34
C ASN A 602 68.91 -17.31 -18.70
N ASN A 603 69.61 -16.20 -18.98
CA ASN A 603 69.31 -14.90 -18.38
C ASN A 603 68.49 -14.03 -19.33
N VAL A 604 69.01 -13.74 -20.53
CA VAL A 604 68.36 -12.79 -21.46
C VAL A 604 66.99 -13.30 -21.91
N LYS A 605 66.81 -14.62 -22.09
CA LYS A 605 65.50 -15.22 -22.37
C LYS A 605 64.50 -14.97 -21.24
N LEU A 606 64.92 -15.16 -19.99
CA LEU A 606 64.08 -14.95 -18.81
C LEU A 606 63.72 -13.47 -18.64
N ASP A 607 64.66 -12.56 -18.95
CA ASP A 607 64.40 -11.12 -18.95
C ASP A 607 63.29 -10.76 -19.95
N TYR A 608 63.35 -11.30 -21.18
CA TYR A 608 62.27 -11.08 -22.17
C TYR A 608 60.93 -11.65 -21.71
N GLN A 609 60.90 -12.84 -21.11
CA GLN A 609 59.66 -13.40 -20.55
C GLN A 609 59.08 -12.49 -19.46
N THR A 610 59.93 -12.00 -18.55
CA THR A 610 59.52 -11.08 -17.48
C THR A 610 58.98 -9.76 -18.05
N MET A 611 59.60 -9.24 -19.11
CA MET A 611 59.14 -8.03 -19.80
C MET A 611 57.80 -8.23 -20.53
N LEU A 612 57.57 -9.41 -21.12
CA LEU A 612 56.30 -9.79 -21.73
C LEU A 612 55.19 -9.91 -20.68
N ASP A 613 55.46 -10.56 -19.56
CA ASP A 613 54.52 -10.68 -18.43
C ASP A 613 54.16 -9.29 -17.86
N ALA A 614 55.15 -8.40 -17.74
CA ALA A 614 54.93 -7.02 -17.30
C ALA A 614 54.05 -6.23 -18.29
N ALA A 615 54.26 -6.40 -19.60
CA ALA A 615 53.42 -5.77 -20.61
C ALA A 615 51.97 -6.30 -20.56
N ASP A 616 51.78 -7.60 -20.37
CA ASP A 616 50.45 -8.19 -20.19
C ASP A 616 49.76 -7.67 -18.93
N LYS A 617 50.50 -7.58 -17.82
CA LYS A 617 49.99 -6.99 -16.58
C LYS A 617 49.56 -5.54 -16.75
N TYR A 618 50.35 -4.71 -17.44
CA TYR A 618 49.97 -3.32 -17.72
C TYR A 618 48.72 -3.19 -18.58
N SER A 619 48.49 -4.10 -19.55
CA SER A 619 47.24 -4.13 -20.31
C SER A 619 46.04 -4.52 -19.44
N LEU A 620 46.20 -5.46 -18.50
CA LEU A 620 45.16 -5.82 -17.53
C LEU A 620 44.86 -4.68 -16.54
N ASP A 621 45.89 -4.02 -16.02
CA ASP A 621 45.75 -2.88 -15.11
C ASP A 621 45.05 -1.72 -15.81
N ALA A 622 45.42 -1.43 -17.07
CA ALA A 622 44.75 -0.41 -17.88
C ALA A 622 43.26 -0.70 -18.11
N ASN A 623 42.90 -1.96 -18.38
CA ASN A 623 41.50 -2.36 -18.48
C ASN A 623 40.75 -2.22 -17.14
N SER A 624 41.41 -2.52 -16.03
CA SER A 624 40.82 -2.34 -14.69
C SER A 624 40.55 -0.86 -14.37
N ILE A 625 41.50 0.03 -14.69
CA ILE A 625 41.33 1.48 -14.58
C ILE A 625 40.18 1.96 -15.47
N LYS A 626 40.11 1.47 -16.71
CA LYS A 626 39.01 1.81 -17.64
C LYS A 626 37.64 1.44 -17.07
N ASN A 627 37.51 0.27 -16.43
CA ASN A 627 36.25 -0.14 -15.81
C ASN A 627 35.89 0.74 -14.61
N MET A 628 36.85 1.03 -13.72
CA MET A 628 36.66 1.94 -12.58
C MET A 628 36.22 3.35 -13.03
N VAL A 629 36.82 3.84 -14.11
CA VAL A 629 36.44 5.11 -14.72
C VAL A 629 35.01 5.09 -15.28
N SER A 630 34.59 3.97 -15.87
CA SER A 630 33.20 3.79 -16.33
C SER A 630 32.22 3.83 -15.16
N GLU A 631 32.56 3.18 -14.04
CA GLU A 631 31.75 3.24 -12.82
C GLU A 631 31.63 4.66 -12.26
N PHE A 632 32.69 5.48 -12.35
CA PHE A 632 32.61 6.90 -11.98
C PHE A 632 31.71 7.72 -12.90
N ASP A 633 31.73 7.45 -14.21
CA ASP A 633 30.82 8.11 -15.15
C ASP A 633 29.35 7.78 -14.84
N ASP A 634 29.05 6.50 -14.59
CA ASP A 634 27.72 6.04 -14.18
C ASP A 634 27.28 6.66 -12.85
N ALA A 635 28.17 6.68 -11.85
CA ALA A 635 27.90 7.29 -10.55
C ALA A 635 27.66 8.80 -10.66
N SER A 636 28.45 9.51 -11.48
CA SER A 636 28.24 10.93 -11.75
C SER A 636 26.86 11.19 -12.37
N ASN A 637 26.43 10.40 -13.34
CA ASN A 637 25.09 10.53 -13.93
C ASN A 637 23.97 10.31 -12.90
N GLN A 638 24.11 9.32 -12.01
CA GLN A 638 23.15 9.10 -10.93
C GLN A 638 23.08 10.26 -9.92
N ILE A 639 24.23 10.88 -9.61
CA ILE A 639 24.26 12.04 -8.72
C ILE A 639 23.58 13.23 -9.41
N LEU A 640 23.82 13.47 -10.71
CA LEU A 640 23.14 14.54 -11.47
C LEU A 640 21.61 14.36 -11.45
N ASP A 641 21.11 13.14 -11.67
CA ASP A 641 19.68 12.85 -11.56
C ASP A 641 19.14 13.10 -10.14
N SER A 642 19.93 12.75 -9.12
CA SER A 642 19.57 13.00 -7.72
C SER A 642 19.52 14.49 -7.38
N ILE A 643 20.44 15.30 -7.91
CA ILE A 643 20.44 16.76 -7.75
C ILE A 643 19.22 17.37 -8.43
N LYS A 644 18.83 16.88 -9.61
CA LYS A 644 17.62 17.34 -10.28
C LYS A 644 16.37 17.10 -9.43
N ASN A 645 16.23 15.91 -8.85
CA ASN A 645 15.14 15.61 -7.92
C ASN A 645 15.20 16.49 -6.67
N LEU A 646 16.41 16.75 -6.16
CA LEU A 646 16.62 17.61 -4.99
C LEU A 646 16.24 19.07 -5.28
N SER A 647 16.49 19.56 -6.49
CA SER A 647 16.03 20.88 -6.97
C SER A 647 14.50 20.99 -6.98
N GLU A 648 13.80 19.94 -7.42
CA GLU A 648 12.33 19.90 -7.36
C GLU A 648 11.81 19.93 -5.92
N ILE A 649 12.46 19.20 -5.01
CA ILE A 649 12.12 19.19 -3.57
C ILE A 649 12.33 20.57 -2.96
N ILE A 650 13.50 21.19 -3.19
CA ILE A 650 13.83 22.55 -2.73
C ILE A 650 12.73 23.52 -3.18
N ASN A 651 12.35 23.49 -4.46
CA ASN A 651 11.31 24.38 -4.99
C ASN A 651 9.94 24.13 -4.34
N GLY A 652 9.63 22.86 -4.02
CA GLY A 652 8.45 22.50 -3.24
C GLY A 652 8.47 23.08 -1.83
N VAL A 653 9.62 23.02 -1.14
CA VAL A 653 9.80 23.60 0.20
C VAL A 653 9.72 25.13 0.16
N THR A 654 10.32 25.79 -0.83
CA THR A 654 10.19 27.25 -1.03
C THR A 654 8.74 27.66 -1.21
N THR A 655 7.98 26.90 -2.01
CA THR A 655 6.56 27.17 -2.22
C THR A 655 5.77 27.00 -0.92
N ALA A 656 6.01 25.91 -0.18
CA ALA A 656 5.36 25.65 1.10
C ALA A 656 5.69 26.72 2.15
N ALA A 657 6.94 27.21 2.20
CA ALA A 657 7.35 28.29 3.11
C ALA A 657 6.63 29.60 2.77
N ASN A 658 6.54 29.95 1.48
CA ASN A 658 5.80 31.14 1.02
C ASN A 658 4.29 31.04 1.30
N GLU A 659 3.68 29.88 1.07
CA GLU A 659 2.29 29.63 1.41
C GLU A 659 2.07 29.71 2.93
N GLY A 660 3.00 29.17 3.71
CA GLY A 660 3.03 29.28 5.17
C GLY A 660 3.07 30.72 5.65
N ALA A 661 3.97 31.55 5.10
CA ALA A 661 4.10 32.97 5.43
C ALA A 661 2.84 33.79 5.04
N ASN A 662 2.21 33.48 3.91
CA ASN A 662 0.93 34.08 3.54
C ASN A 662 -0.20 33.62 4.49
N GLY A 663 -0.16 32.35 4.92
CA GLY A 663 -1.06 31.78 5.90
C GLY A 663 -0.96 32.48 7.25
N THR A 664 0.25 32.70 7.77
CA THR A 664 0.48 33.42 9.04
C THR A 664 0.00 34.87 8.95
N THR A 665 0.26 35.56 7.83
CA THR A 665 -0.26 36.91 7.58
C THR A 665 -1.79 36.94 7.65
N THR A 666 -2.46 35.97 7.02
CA THR A 666 -3.91 35.85 7.06
C THR A 666 -4.43 35.56 8.48
N ILE A 667 -3.74 34.72 9.24
CA ILE A 667 -4.08 34.46 10.65
C ILE A 667 -3.98 35.75 11.45
N ALA A 668 -2.90 36.52 11.31
CA ALA A 668 -2.72 37.79 12.00
C ALA A 668 -3.87 38.79 11.69
N GLU A 669 -4.30 38.90 10.42
CA GLU A 669 -5.45 39.73 10.03
C GLU A 669 -6.77 39.26 10.69
N LYS A 670 -6.99 37.94 10.74
CA LYS A 670 -8.19 37.36 11.38
C LYS A 670 -8.17 37.56 12.88
N THR A 671 -7.02 37.42 13.53
CA THR A 671 -6.81 37.67 14.95
C THR A 671 -7.18 39.12 15.29
N ASN A 672 -6.71 40.11 14.52
CA ASN A 672 -7.13 41.51 14.67
C ASN A 672 -8.64 41.71 14.53
N THR A 673 -9.27 41.02 13.56
CA THR A 673 -10.73 41.08 13.38
C THR A 673 -11.49 40.48 14.58
N ILE A 674 -10.94 39.43 15.21
CA ILE A 674 -11.54 38.81 16.40
C ILE A 674 -11.45 39.75 17.60
N VAL A 675 -10.32 40.43 17.80
CA VAL A 675 -10.17 41.46 18.84
C VAL A 675 -11.24 42.53 18.67
N GLU A 676 -11.42 43.08 17.47
CA GLU A 676 -12.43 44.12 17.21
C GLU A 676 -13.86 43.63 17.51
N LYS A 677 -14.17 42.37 17.19
CA LYS A 677 -15.49 41.78 17.48
C LYS A 677 -15.68 41.50 18.97
N SER A 678 -14.64 41.06 19.66
CA SER A 678 -14.63 40.83 21.11
C SER A 678 -14.92 42.13 21.85
N GLU A 679 -14.27 43.23 21.45
CA GLU A 679 -14.55 44.57 22.00
C GLU A 679 -16.01 45.01 21.77
N LYS A 680 -16.55 44.81 20.56
CA LYS A 680 -17.97 45.10 20.27
C LYS A 680 -18.91 44.27 21.14
N ALA A 681 -18.61 42.98 21.36
CA ALA A 681 -19.41 42.10 22.20
C ALA A 681 -19.37 42.53 23.69
N LYS A 682 -18.20 42.97 24.18
CA LYS A 682 -18.04 43.56 25.51
C LYS A 682 -18.91 44.83 25.66
N HIS A 683 -18.84 45.76 24.71
CA HIS A 683 -19.65 46.97 24.72
C HIS A 683 -21.17 46.68 24.67
N LEU A 684 -21.60 45.70 23.86
CA LEU A 684 -23.01 45.26 23.85
C LEU A 684 -23.44 44.64 25.18
N SER A 685 -22.54 43.93 25.85
CA SER A 685 -22.79 43.33 27.17
C SER A 685 -22.92 44.42 28.25
N GLU A 686 -22.07 45.46 28.21
CA GLU A 686 -22.18 46.63 29.08
C GLU A 686 -23.49 47.41 28.84
N TYR A 687 -23.88 47.59 27.58
CA TYR A 687 -25.17 48.21 27.24
C TYR A 687 -26.35 47.36 27.72
N ALA A 688 -26.29 46.03 27.60
CA ALA A 688 -27.30 45.12 28.14
C ALA A 688 -27.37 45.22 29.67
N LYS A 689 -26.23 45.35 30.36
CA LYS A 689 -26.16 45.61 31.80
C LYS A 689 -26.91 46.88 32.18
N GLU A 690 -26.63 48.00 31.49
CA GLU A 690 -27.29 49.29 31.74
C GLU A 690 -28.81 49.22 31.49
N ARG A 691 -29.25 48.54 30.43
CA ARG A 691 -30.68 48.33 30.17
C ARG A 691 -31.35 47.47 31.23
N ASN A 692 -30.63 46.47 31.72
CA ASN A 692 -31.12 45.61 32.80
C ASN A 692 -31.18 46.36 34.15
N GLU A 693 -30.22 47.24 34.44
CA GLU A 693 -30.29 48.16 35.60
C GLU A 693 -31.47 49.14 35.49
N ASN A 694 -31.70 49.69 34.30
CA ASN A 694 -32.88 50.52 34.02
C ASN A 694 -34.19 49.73 34.21
N LEU A 695 -34.23 48.45 33.78
CA LEU A 695 -35.38 47.56 33.99
C LEU A 695 -35.60 47.32 35.49
N LYS A 696 -34.54 47.02 36.26
CA LYS A 696 -34.60 46.93 37.73
C LYS A 696 -35.12 48.23 38.36
N GLY A 697 -34.69 49.40 37.84
CA GLY A 697 -35.14 50.72 38.28
C GLY A 697 -36.59 51.07 37.91
N LEU A 698 -37.10 50.57 36.78
CA LEU A 698 -38.52 50.68 36.41
C LEU A 698 -39.39 49.78 37.28
N VAL A 699 -38.92 48.57 37.53
CA VAL A 699 -39.59 47.59 38.38
C VAL A 699 -39.61 48.04 39.84
N SER A 700 -38.56 48.71 40.34
CA SER A 700 -38.54 49.26 41.71
C SER A 700 -39.51 50.43 41.96
N LYS A 701 -40.11 51.01 40.90
CA LYS A 701 -41.15 52.04 41.03
C LYS A 701 -42.53 51.44 41.36
N LEU A 702 -42.72 50.15 41.11
CA LEU A 702 -43.93 49.43 41.49
C LEU A 702 -43.86 49.16 42.99
N LYS A 703 -44.87 49.61 43.74
CA LYS A 703 -44.97 49.29 45.17
C LYS A 703 -45.68 47.95 45.31
N ILE A 704 -44.97 46.96 45.85
CA ILE A 704 -45.43 45.58 46.03
C ILE A 704 -45.27 45.21 47.49
#